data_AF-A0A8X8CS86-F1
#
_entry.id   AF-A0A8X8CS86-F1
#
_cell.length_a   1.000
_cell.length_b   1.000
_cell.length_c   1.000
_cell.angle_alpha   90.00
_cell.angle_beta   90.00
_cell.angle_gamma   90.00
#
_symmetry.space_group_name_H-M   'P 1'
#
loop_
_entity.id
_entity.type
_entity.pdbx_description
1 polymer ?
#
loop_
_entity_poly.entity_id
_entity_poly.type
_entity_poly.pdbx_seq_one_letter_code
_entity_poly.pdbx_strand_id
1 'polypeptide(L)'
;MLKQLLGKLPRKSSKSTANRDHGGNHAANSNTSTGSRSSNGKSANSNISSVAANNSAPDVSQNLGNKIHQGVNSKLNGDLGFSQYEGLPGFKDVPSSEKQNLFIRKLNMCCVVFDFTEPMKNLKEKEIKRQTLQELVDYVTSVSGKFSETAMQEVMKMVSANLFRTFTPQPRENKVVDGVDLEEDEPSMDSAWPHLQIVYELFLRFVSSAETDAKLAKRYIDQPFILKLLDLFDSEDPREREYLKTILHRIYGKFMVHRPFIRKAINNIFYQFIFETEKYNGIAELLEILGSIINGFALPLKEEHKMFLVRAMIPLHKPRCLAMYHQPLSYCIIQFVEKDCKLADTVIRGLLKYWPITNSSKEVMFLNELEEVLEATQLPEFQRCMVPLFQQLARCLNSSHFQVAERALFLWNNDPIENLIIQNRKVILPIIFPALEKNVSNHWNQAVRSLTVNVRKIFEDLDHELFNECLLKFQEDEKKEVEIKARSEAAWKRLEEIATQKAASDAMVVAPRKALTCSASAVLLVEVTVASLRSVYEVSFLLLFPGPCLDFATSTCFNSWPCVITSSISVAALKLDLEKMMVAERALYLWNNDHIENLIRQNSKARLPVIFPALEKKGRNHWNQVVQSLTVNVRKIFADTDPDLFEECLHQFQENEAKAEEFKTKQEATWKRLEEIAATKAASSEAVLVPRAIPTSTPSS
;
A
#
# COMPACT_ATOMS: atom_id res chain seq x y z
N MET A 1 19.33 -29.50 -19.36
CA MET A 1 19.75 -28.23 -19.98
C MET A 1 19.32 -27.08 -19.09
N LEU A 2 20.18 -26.57 -18.19
CA LEU A 2 19.83 -25.45 -17.28
C LEU A 2 21.06 -24.62 -16.86
N LYS A 3 22.05 -24.47 -17.75
CA LYS A 3 23.29 -23.70 -17.52
C LYS A 3 23.60 -22.68 -18.64
N GLN A 4 22.64 -22.37 -19.51
CA GLN A 4 22.80 -21.45 -20.65
C GLN A 4 21.86 -20.22 -20.60
N LEU A 5 21.12 -20.02 -19.51
CA LEU A 5 20.11 -18.95 -19.35
C LEU A 5 20.48 -17.86 -18.32
N LEU A 6 21.67 -17.92 -17.70
CA LEU A 6 22.18 -16.93 -16.74
C LEU A 6 23.43 -16.20 -17.26
N GLY A 7 23.47 -15.92 -18.57
CA GLY A 7 24.67 -15.46 -19.28
C GLY A 7 24.46 -14.25 -20.19
N LYS A 8 23.56 -13.30 -19.83
CA LYS A 8 23.27 -12.10 -20.63
C LYS A 8 22.68 -10.92 -19.83
N LEU A 9 23.49 -10.33 -18.95
CA LEU A 9 23.35 -8.92 -18.53
C LEU A 9 24.75 -8.25 -18.53
N PRO A 10 24.86 -6.94 -18.81
CA PRO A 10 26.12 -6.34 -19.24
C PRO A 10 27.13 -6.11 -18.10
N ARG A 11 28.39 -6.47 -18.34
CA ARG A 11 29.52 -6.03 -17.51
C ARG A 11 29.83 -4.55 -17.77
N LYS A 12 30.03 -3.78 -16.70
CA LYS A 12 30.57 -2.40 -16.77
C LYS A 12 31.88 -2.37 -17.58
N SER A 13 31.96 -1.50 -18.56
CA SER A 13 33.19 -1.22 -19.32
C SER A 13 34.01 -0.13 -18.62
N SER A 14 35.34 -0.26 -18.69
CA SER A 14 36.29 0.61 -17.98
C SER A 14 37.08 1.51 -18.92
N LYS A 15 37.05 2.83 -18.71
CA LYS A 15 37.97 3.87 -19.22
C LYS A 15 37.71 5.16 -18.41
N SER A 16 38.64 6.11 -18.22
CA SER A 16 40.05 6.16 -18.66
C SER A 16 40.84 7.18 -17.84
N THR A 17 42.10 6.87 -17.52
CA THR A 17 43.10 7.86 -17.09
C THR A 17 44.44 7.57 -17.75
N ALA A 18 44.89 8.43 -18.66
CA ALA A 18 46.24 8.42 -19.23
C ALA A 18 46.56 9.82 -19.77
N ASN A 19 47.34 10.60 -19.01
CA ASN A 19 47.97 11.81 -19.54
C ASN A 19 49.08 11.44 -20.54
N ARG A 20 49.47 12.40 -21.37
CA ARG A 20 50.69 12.33 -22.17
C ARG A 20 51.86 13.05 -21.50
N ASP A 21 53.04 12.68 -22.02
CA ASP A 21 54.27 13.47 -22.12
C ASP A 21 55.25 13.57 -20.93
N HIS A 22 56.36 12.82 -21.13
CA HIS A 22 57.75 13.25 -21.02
C HIS A 22 58.44 13.45 -19.64
N GLY A 23 59.41 12.56 -19.36
CA GLY A 23 60.70 12.91 -18.74
C GLY A 23 61.12 12.13 -17.48
N GLY A 24 62.40 11.74 -17.40
CA GLY A 24 63.09 11.39 -16.14
C GLY A 24 63.71 9.99 -16.06
N ASN A 25 65.05 9.93 -15.95
CA ASN A 25 65.84 8.71 -15.74
C ASN A 25 65.97 8.31 -14.25
N HIS A 26 66.62 7.14 -14.01
CA HIS A 26 67.26 6.67 -12.76
C HIS A 26 66.36 5.99 -11.69
N ALA A 27 66.81 5.00 -10.90
CA ALA A 27 67.93 4.04 -11.06
C ALA A 27 67.87 2.89 -10.01
N ALA A 28 68.53 1.76 -10.34
CA ALA A 28 69.25 0.82 -9.44
C ALA A 28 68.53 -0.07 -8.38
N ASN A 29 68.83 -1.38 -8.51
CA ASN A 29 69.28 -2.35 -7.48
C ASN A 29 68.40 -2.84 -6.30
N SER A 30 67.76 -3.99 -6.50
CA SER A 30 68.13 -5.33 -5.95
C SER A 30 68.68 -5.52 -4.52
N ASN A 31 68.11 -6.55 -3.84
CA ASN A 31 68.76 -7.52 -2.91
C ASN A 31 69.24 -6.97 -1.52
N THR A 32 69.33 -7.74 -0.41
CA THR A 32 69.06 -9.17 -0.07
C THR A 32 68.74 -9.36 1.43
N SER A 33 68.42 -10.59 1.87
CA SER A 33 68.06 -10.98 3.25
C SER A 33 69.24 -11.27 4.21
N THR A 34 69.02 -11.22 5.55
CA THR A 34 69.30 -12.32 6.53
C THR A 34 69.17 -11.94 8.04
N GLY A 35 68.50 -12.80 8.84
CA GLY A 35 68.71 -13.05 10.31
C GLY A 35 68.36 -11.97 11.36
N SER A 36 68.26 -12.26 12.69
CA SER A 36 67.98 -13.51 13.44
C SER A 36 67.74 -13.24 14.97
N ARG A 37 67.17 -14.20 15.73
CA ARG A 37 67.16 -14.34 17.24
C ARG A 37 66.30 -13.34 18.07
N SER A 38 65.86 -13.60 19.33
CA SER A 38 65.59 -14.84 20.13
C SER A 38 64.99 -14.52 21.53
N SER A 39 64.06 -15.36 22.07
CA SER A 39 63.69 -15.56 23.53
C SER A 39 63.16 -14.34 24.35
N ASN A 40 62.42 -14.39 25.48
CA ASN A 40 61.72 -15.38 26.37
C ASN A 40 60.64 -14.59 27.19
N GLY A 41 59.74 -15.05 28.09
CA GLY A 41 59.29 -16.34 28.69
C GLY A 41 57.75 -16.25 28.98
N LYS A 42 56.98 -17.07 29.73
CA LYS A 42 57.11 -17.93 30.96
C LYS A 42 57.29 -17.16 32.29
N SER A 43 56.61 -17.47 33.41
CA SER A 43 55.44 -18.36 33.73
C SER A 43 55.08 -18.24 35.23
N ALA A 44 53.82 -18.44 35.65
CA ALA A 44 53.45 -18.75 37.05
C ALA A 44 52.08 -19.47 37.17
N ASN A 45 51.93 -20.37 38.16
CA ASN A 45 50.70 -21.11 38.48
C ASN A 45 50.76 -21.61 39.95
N SER A 46 49.63 -21.67 40.67
CA SER A 46 49.57 -22.25 42.04
C SER A 46 48.14 -22.63 42.46
N ASN A 47 48.01 -23.80 43.11
CA ASN A 47 46.77 -24.34 43.70
C ASN A 47 46.84 -24.37 45.25
N ILE A 48 45.73 -24.77 45.90
CA ILE A 48 45.60 -25.60 47.14
C ILE A 48 44.79 -25.02 48.34
N SER A 49 43.88 -25.87 48.83
CA SER A 49 43.21 -25.98 50.16
C SER A 49 42.39 -24.84 50.80
N SER A 50 41.06 -25.03 50.77
CA SER A 50 40.12 -25.10 51.91
C SER A 50 40.48 -24.52 53.31
N VAL A 51 39.54 -23.73 53.86
CA VAL A 51 39.20 -23.68 55.31
C VAL A 51 37.67 -23.70 55.43
N ALA A 52 37.12 -24.27 56.52
CA ALA A 52 35.68 -24.37 56.78
C ALA A 52 35.22 -23.44 57.91
N ALA A 53 33.92 -23.11 57.96
CA ALA A 53 33.28 -22.44 59.09
C ALA A 53 31.90 -23.06 59.36
N ASN A 54 31.79 -23.81 60.46
CA ASN A 54 30.50 -24.18 61.06
C ASN A 54 30.08 -23.09 62.07
N ASN A 55 28.77 -22.92 62.27
CA ASN A 55 28.19 -22.71 63.59
C ASN A 55 26.67 -22.99 63.56
N SER A 56 26.08 -23.30 64.71
CA SER A 56 24.83 -24.08 64.77
C SER A 56 23.88 -23.62 65.87
N ALA A 57 22.57 -23.67 65.57
CA ALA A 57 21.45 -23.85 66.53
C ALA A 57 21.21 -22.73 67.59
N PRO A 58 20.18 -22.82 68.46
CA PRO A 58 18.79 -23.28 68.26
C PRO A 58 17.71 -22.29 68.76
N ASP A 59 16.44 -22.48 68.35
CA ASP A 59 15.22 -22.59 69.18
C ASP A 59 13.95 -22.61 68.27
N VAL A 60 12.86 -23.39 68.48
CA VAL A 60 11.93 -23.56 69.63
C VAL A 60 10.98 -22.35 69.74
N SER A 61 9.64 -22.45 69.73
CA SER A 61 8.73 -23.63 69.79
C SER A 61 7.31 -23.34 69.25
N GLN A 62 6.56 -24.40 68.90
CA GLN A 62 5.09 -24.55 69.08
C GLN A 62 4.12 -23.62 68.24
N ASN A 63 2.85 -23.97 67.98
CA ASN A 63 2.05 -25.14 68.41
C ASN A 63 0.95 -25.60 67.40
N LEU A 64 0.22 -26.66 67.79
CA LEU A 64 -0.95 -27.31 67.17
C LEU A 64 -2.00 -26.38 66.51
N GLY A 65 -2.83 -26.82 65.55
CA GLY A 65 -2.96 -28.15 64.91
C GLY A 65 -4.38 -28.75 64.96
N ASN A 66 -4.70 -29.72 64.08
CA ASN A 66 -5.79 -30.70 64.29
C ASN A 66 -5.66 -31.92 63.35
N LYS A 67 -6.13 -33.11 63.81
CA LYS A 67 -5.97 -34.42 63.12
C LYS A 67 -7.13 -35.37 63.42
N ILE A 68 -7.70 -36.00 62.40
CA ILE A 68 -8.42 -37.30 62.44
C ILE A 68 -8.11 -37.97 61.07
N HIS A 69 -7.29 -39.03 60.92
CA HIS A 69 -7.42 -40.45 61.34
C HIS A 69 -8.51 -41.22 60.56
N GLN A 70 -8.33 -42.46 60.05
CA GLN A 70 -7.20 -43.41 60.13
C GLN A 70 -7.26 -44.49 59.02
N GLY A 71 -6.16 -45.22 58.76
CA GLY A 71 -6.15 -46.48 57.99
C GLY A 71 -5.40 -46.47 56.64
N VAL A 72 -4.37 -47.27 56.31
CA VAL A 72 -3.25 -47.98 56.99
C VAL A 72 -2.69 -48.94 55.91
N ASN A 73 -1.36 -48.96 55.71
CA ASN A 73 -0.58 -49.84 54.81
C ASN A 73 -0.83 -49.69 53.29
N SER A 74 0.16 -49.90 52.40
CA SER A 74 1.56 -50.32 52.59
C SER A 74 2.52 -49.65 51.58
N LYS A 75 3.83 -49.65 51.88
CA LYS A 75 4.88 -49.11 51.01
C LYS A 75 5.05 -49.94 49.73
N LEU A 76 5.28 -49.26 48.61
CA LEU A 76 6.19 -49.68 47.54
C LEU A 76 6.83 -48.43 46.90
N ASN A 77 8.10 -48.50 46.50
CA ASN A 77 8.76 -47.39 45.80
C ASN A 77 8.25 -47.29 44.36
N GLY A 78 8.09 -46.07 43.86
CA GLY A 78 7.64 -45.78 42.51
C GLY A 78 8.22 -44.46 42.01
N ASP A 79 9.55 -44.41 41.86
CA ASP A 79 10.24 -43.30 41.22
C ASP A 79 9.90 -43.27 39.72
N LEU A 80 8.84 -42.51 39.37
CA LEU A 80 8.51 -42.17 38.00
C LEU A 80 9.42 -41.01 37.54
N GLY A 81 10.69 -41.37 37.38
CA GLY A 81 11.78 -40.42 37.23
C GLY A 81 11.68 -39.52 36.00
N PHE A 82 12.39 -38.39 36.08
CA PHE A 82 12.76 -37.61 34.91
C PHE A 82 13.49 -38.54 33.92
N SER A 83 12.88 -38.81 32.76
CA SER A 83 13.59 -39.41 31.63
C SER A 83 14.72 -38.47 31.23
N GLN A 84 15.96 -38.83 31.55
CA GLN A 84 17.13 -38.06 31.17
C GLN A 84 17.14 -37.91 29.64
N TYR A 85 17.19 -36.67 29.16
CA TYR A 85 17.24 -36.35 27.74
C TYR A 85 18.70 -36.54 27.26
N GLU A 86 19.11 -37.80 27.19
CA GLU A 86 20.49 -38.22 26.93
C GLU A 86 20.75 -38.47 25.43
N GLY A 87 21.99 -38.23 25.00
CA GLY A 87 22.38 -38.30 23.59
C GLY A 87 22.39 -39.74 23.04
N LEU A 88 21.51 -40.03 22.08
CA LEU A 88 21.54 -41.27 21.31
C LEU A 88 22.79 -41.34 20.41
N PRO A 89 23.41 -42.53 20.22
CA PRO A 89 24.65 -42.70 19.45
C PRO A 89 24.54 -42.22 18.00
N GLY A 90 25.67 -41.88 17.38
CA GLY A 90 25.70 -41.30 16.04
C GLY A 90 25.45 -42.31 14.92
N PHE A 91 24.96 -41.83 13.77
CA PHE A 91 24.73 -42.67 12.59
C PHE A 91 26.02 -43.25 11.95
N LYS A 92 27.20 -42.87 12.43
CA LYS A 92 28.50 -43.42 12.00
C LYS A 92 28.89 -44.66 12.82
N ASP A 93 28.44 -44.73 14.06
CA ASP A 93 28.91 -45.68 15.08
C ASP A 93 28.07 -46.97 15.15
N VAL A 94 27.06 -47.06 14.28
CA VAL A 94 25.98 -48.07 14.32
C VAL A 94 25.85 -48.79 12.96
N PRO A 95 25.65 -50.11 12.92
CA PRO A 95 25.51 -50.87 11.66
C PRO A 95 24.33 -50.41 10.79
N SER A 96 24.46 -50.52 9.46
CA SER A 96 23.45 -50.05 8.50
C SER A 96 22.05 -50.67 8.69
N SER A 97 21.97 -51.88 9.24
CA SER A 97 20.72 -52.55 9.64
C SER A 97 19.95 -51.81 10.74
N GLU A 98 20.65 -51.17 11.67
CA GLU A 98 20.06 -50.53 12.84
C GLU A 98 19.74 -49.04 12.60
N LYS A 99 20.34 -48.41 11.58
CA LYS A 99 20.18 -46.96 11.31
C LYS A 99 18.73 -46.53 11.13
N GLN A 100 17.86 -47.36 10.55
CA GLN A 100 16.43 -47.07 10.42
C GLN A 100 15.72 -47.02 11.78
N ASN A 101 16.03 -47.93 12.70
CA ASN A 101 15.48 -47.92 14.06
C ASN A 101 16.04 -46.77 14.90
N LEU A 102 17.33 -46.44 14.73
CA LEU A 102 17.98 -45.28 15.34
C LEU A 102 17.38 -43.96 14.83
N PHE A 103 17.06 -43.86 13.53
CA PHE A 103 16.39 -42.71 12.93
C PHE A 103 15.02 -42.47 13.57
N ILE A 104 14.19 -43.51 13.69
CA ILE A 104 12.88 -43.44 14.37
C ILE A 104 13.02 -43.03 15.84
N ARG A 105 14.03 -43.53 16.57
CA ARG A 105 14.30 -43.13 17.96
C ARG A 105 14.73 -41.65 18.08
N LYS A 106 15.67 -41.19 17.24
CA LYS A 106 16.13 -39.80 17.21
C LYS A 106 15.00 -38.82 16.83
N LEU A 107 14.12 -39.21 15.90
CA LEU A 107 12.91 -38.44 15.57
C LEU A 107 11.97 -38.28 16.78
N ASN A 108 11.65 -39.37 17.49
CA ASN A 108 10.79 -39.30 18.68
C ASN A 108 11.39 -38.44 19.79
N MET A 109 12.71 -38.50 19.99
CA MET A 109 13.40 -37.62 20.94
C MET A 109 13.24 -36.13 20.54
N CYS A 110 13.38 -35.82 19.24
CA CYS A 110 13.23 -34.45 18.72
C CYS A 110 11.77 -33.92 18.73
N CYS A 111 10.76 -34.75 19.02
CA CYS A 111 9.39 -34.29 19.25
C CYS A 111 9.23 -33.46 20.54
N VAL A 112 10.20 -33.52 21.48
CA VAL A 112 10.18 -32.69 22.69
C VAL A 112 10.51 -31.25 22.31
N VAL A 113 9.54 -30.34 22.45
CA VAL A 113 9.74 -28.89 22.30
C VAL A 113 10.33 -28.32 23.58
N PHE A 114 11.33 -27.44 23.45
CA PHE A 114 11.92 -26.70 24.56
C PHE A 114 11.52 -25.24 24.47
N ASP A 115 11.28 -24.61 25.63
CA ASP A 115 11.03 -23.18 25.72
C ASP A 115 12.33 -22.38 25.57
N PHE A 116 12.31 -21.35 24.72
CA PHE A 116 13.43 -20.45 24.45
C PHE A 116 13.26 -19.04 25.04
N THR A 117 12.09 -18.73 25.63
CA THR A 117 11.86 -17.48 26.38
C THR A 117 12.77 -17.35 27.60
N GLU A 118 13.19 -18.49 28.16
CA GLU A 118 14.24 -18.60 29.19
C GLU A 118 15.51 -19.25 28.57
N PRO A 119 16.48 -18.47 28.03
CA PRO A 119 17.63 -19.03 27.31
C PRO A 119 18.47 -19.99 28.14
N MET A 120 18.72 -19.63 29.41
CA MET A 120 19.61 -20.36 30.33
C MET A 120 19.04 -21.70 30.85
N LYS A 121 17.77 -21.99 30.59
CA LYS A 121 17.08 -23.20 31.05
C LYS A 121 17.25 -24.33 30.04
N ASN A 122 17.50 -25.55 30.53
CA ASN A 122 17.66 -26.77 29.72
C ASN A 122 18.76 -26.65 28.63
N LEU A 123 19.86 -25.94 28.90
CA LEU A 123 20.93 -25.67 27.92
C LEU A 123 21.55 -26.96 27.33
N LYS A 124 21.80 -27.97 28.18
CA LYS A 124 22.40 -29.25 27.75
C LYS A 124 21.44 -30.01 26.82
N GLU A 125 20.16 -30.03 27.17
CA GLU A 125 19.11 -30.75 26.47
C GLU A 125 18.75 -30.06 25.15
N LYS A 126 18.72 -28.72 25.14
CA LYS A 126 18.64 -27.89 23.93
C LYS A 126 19.78 -28.20 22.96
N GLU A 127 21.03 -28.31 23.44
CA GLU A 127 22.18 -28.63 22.59
C GLU A 127 22.16 -30.08 22.08
N ILE A 128 21.81 -31.05 22.94
CA ILE A 128 21.61 -32.46 22.52
C ILE A 128 20.55 -32.56 21.42
N LYS A 129 19.44 -31.80 21.53
CA LYS A 129 18.42 -31.74 20.47
C LYS A 129 18.95 -31.08 19.20
N ARG A 130 19.66 -29.93 19.30
CA ARG A 130 20.25 -29.23 18.16
C ARG A 130 21.19 -30.14 17.36
N GLN A 131 22.07 -30.86 18.05
CA GLN A 131 23.01 -31.78 17.44
C GLN A 131 22.29 -33.02 16.84
N THR A 132 21.28 -33.56 17.52
CA THR A 132 20.48 -34.68 16.97
C THR A 132 19.71 -34.27 15.72
N LEU A 133 19.11 -33.07 15.70
CA LEU A 133 18.44 -32.54 14.51
C LEU A 133 19.41 -32.42 13.32
N GLN A 134 20.65 -31.96 13.55
CA GLN A 134 21.66 -31.90 12.49
C GLN A 134 22.01 -33.30 11.94
N GLU A 135 22.20 -34.29 12.82
CA GLU A 135 22.42 -35.68 12.40
C GLU A 135 21.26 -36.26 11.59
N LEU A 136 20.01 -35.87 11.89
CA LEU A 136 18.83 -36.25 11.11
C LEU A 136 18.84 -35.60 9.71
N VAL A 137 19.27 -34.33 9.59
CA VAL A 137 19.42 -33.65 8.29
C VAL A 137 20.49 -34.32 7.43
N ASP A 138 21.63 -34.64 8.05
CA ASP A 138 22.74 -35.33 7.39
C ASP A 138 22.32 -36.74 6.94
N TYR A 139 21.55 -37.47 7.75
CA TYR A 139 21.01 -38.79 7.40
C TYR A 139 19.99 -38.72 6.25
N VAL A 140 19.01 -37.81 6.31
CA VAL A 140 18.01 -37.62 5.25
C VAL A 140 18.64 -37.14 3.93
N THR A 141 19.77 -36.43 3.99
CA THR A 141 20.54 -36.00 2.81
C THR A 141 21.42 -37.12 2.23
N SER A 142 21.87 -38.09 3.05
CA SER A 142 22.84 -39.12 2.65
C SER A 142 22.24 -40.50 2.38
N VAL A 143 20.99 -40.76 2.77
CA VAL A 143 20.33 -42.05 2.55
C VAL A 143 19.97 -42.26 1.07
N SER A 144 20.47 -43.35 0.49
CA SER A 144 20.29 -43.74 -0.92
C SER A 144 19.21 -44.82 -1.12
N GLY A 145 18.16 -44.81 -0.30
CA GLY A 145 17.06 -45.76 -0.38
C GLY A 145 15.80 -45.25 0.29
N LYS A 146 14.65 -45.66 -0.25
CA LYS A 146 13.30 -45.23 0.17
C LYS A 146 13.07 -45.32 1.68
N PHE A 147 12.48 -44.27 2.23
CA PHE A 147 11.95 -44.27 3.60
C PHE A 147 10.80 -45.28 3.73
N SER A 148 10.74 -45.99 4.86
CA SER A 148 9.60 -46.85 5.21
C SER A 148 8.36 -46.02 5.56
N GLU A 149 7.17 -46.64 5.53
CA GLU A 149 5.93 -45.96 5.94
C GLU A 149 6.01 -45.43 7.38
N THR A 150 6.60 -46.21 8.30
CA THR A 150 6.84 -45.79 9.69
C THR A 150 7.82 -44.63 9.81
N ALA A 151 8.89 -44.61 8.99
CA ALA A 151 9.83 -43.49 8.97
C ALA A 151 9.17 -42.20 8.44
N MET A 152 8.32 -42.30 7.41
CA MET A 152 7.56 -41.14 6.92
C MET A 152 6.59 -40.60 7.99
N GLN A 153 5.83 -41.48 8.65
CA GLN A 153 4.90 -41.09 9.72
C GLN A 153 5.61 -40.34 10.85
N GLU A 154 6.76 -40.84 11.30
CA GLU A 154 7.51 -40.27 12.42
C GLU A 154 8.26 -38.98 12.04
N VAL A 155 8.71 -38.82 10.78
CA VAL A 155 9.20 -37.51 10.27
C VAL A 155 8.07 -36.48 10.31
N MET A 156 6.91 -36.81 9.75
CA MET A 156 5.78 -35.88 9.64
C MET A 156 5.22 -35.48 11.02
N LYS A 157 5.21 -36.42 11.98
CA LYS A 157 4.89 -36.19 13.39
C LYS A 157 5.89 -35.25 14.08
N MET A 158 7.20 -35.48 13.92
CA MET A 158 8.25 -34.65 14.51
C MET A 158 8.21 -33.21 13.97
N VAL A 159 8.06 -33.07 12.64
CA VAL A 159 7.86 -31.77 11.96
C VAL A 159 6.61 -31.07 12.50
N SER A 160 5.47 -31.78 12.55
CA SER A 160 4.20 -31.21 13.05
C SER A 160 4.29 -30.74 14.51
N ALA A 161 4.99 -31.47 15.36
CA ALA A 161 5.15 -31.15 16.79
C ALA A 161 6.05 -29.93 17.04
N ASN A 162 6.97 -29.61 16.12
CA ASN A 162 7.91 -28.51 16.27
C ASN A 162 7.49 -27.23 15.53
N LEU A 163 6.84 -27.34 14.36
CA LEU A 163 6.49 -26.17 13.54
C LEU A 163 5.12 -25.57 13.85
N PHE A 164 4.10 -26.41 14.02
CA PHE A 164 2.70 -25.96 14.07
C PHE A 164 2.34 -25.34 15.43
N ARG A 165 2.49 -24.01 15.48
CA ARG A 165 2.10 -23.13 16.59
C ARG A 165 1.10 -22.09 16.11
N THR A 166 0.29 -21.57 17.02
CA THR A 166 -0.63 -20.45 16.74
C THR A 166 0.07 -19.16 17.14
N PHE A 167 0.23 -18.21 16.22
CA PHE A 167 0.73 -16.88 16.55
C PHE A 167 -0.28 -16.14 17.44
N THR A 168 0.22 -15.35 18.40
CA THR A 168 -0.62 -14.44 19.16
C THR A 168 -1.31 -13.48 18.20
N PRO A 169 -2.64 -13.31 18.23
CA PRO A 169 -3.31 -12.36 17.36
C PRO A 169 -2.76 -10.95 17.61
N GLN A 170 -2.04 -10.38 16.64
CA GLN A 170 -1.53 -9.02 16.78
C GLN A 170 -2.69 -8.05 17.09
N PRO A 171 -2.49 -7.03 17.95
CA PRO A 171 -3.55 -6.10 18.30
C PRO A 171 -4.20 -5.50 17.06
N ARG A 172 -5.52 -5.71 16.92
CA ARG A 172 -6.34 -5.14 15.83
C ARG A 172 -6.64 -3.66 16.07
N GLU A 173 -5.67 -2.93 16.62
CA GLU A 173 -5.79 -1.49 16.80
C GLU A 173 -5.68 -0.81 15.44
N ASN A 174 -6.84 -0.50 14.85
CA ASN A 174 -7.00 0.58 13.89
C ASN A 174 -6.76 1.94 14.57
N LYS A 175 -5.58 2.10 15.18
CA LYS A 175 -5.02 3.40 15.49
C LYS A 175 -4.86 4.11 14.15
N VAL A 176 -5.55 5.24 14.01
CA VAL A 176 -5.34 6.16 12.89
C VAL A 176 -4.07 6.94 13.19
N VAL A 177 -2.94 6.24 13.17
CA VAL A 177 -1.60 6.80 13.01
C VAL A 177 -1.42 7.07 11.51
N ASP A 178 -0.73 8.16 11.19
CA ASP A 178 -0.50 8.58 9.81
C ASP A 178 0.23 7.51 8.99
N GLY A 179 0.04 7.56 7.67
CA GLY A 179 0.54 6.56 6.70
C GLY A 179 2.05 6.62 6.47
N VAL A 180 2.82 6.50 7.55
CA VAL A 180 4.29 6.53 7.63
C VAL A 180 4.80 5.29 8.35
N ASP A 181 4.09 4.84 9.40
CA ASP A 181 4.65 3.97 10.44
C ASP A 181 4.10 2.52 10.37
N LEU A 182 4.41 1.85 9.26
CA LEU A 182 4.26 0.40 9.08
C LEU A 182 5.50 -0.25 8.41
N GLU A 183 6.51 0.55 8.04
CA GLU A 183 7.78 0.07 7.47
C GLU A 183 8.95 0.16 8.48
N GLU A 184 8.74 0.76 9.66
CA GLU A 184 9.75 0.85 10.76
C GLU A 184 9.50 -0.15 11.92
N ASP A 185 8.43 -0.95 11.88
CA ASP A 185 8.20 -2.07 12.82
C ASP A 185 9.31 -3.13 12.67
N GLU A 186 10.26 -3.19 13.60
CA GLU A 186 11.39 -4.14 13.55
C GLU A 186 10.88 -5.60 13.64
N PRO A 187 11.16 -6.47 12.65
CA PRO A 187 10.56 -7.81 12.60
C PRO A 187 10.93 -8.69 13.80
N SER A 188 9.91 -9.21 14.50
CA SER A 188 10.12 -10.11 15.63
C SER A 188 10.78 -11.42 15.19
N MET A 189 11.96 -11.68 15.75
CA MET A 189 12.79 -12.85 15.44
C MET A 189 12.51 -14.00 16.40
N ASP A 190 12.16 -15.18 15.91
CA ASP A 190 11.76 -16.29 16.78
C ASP A 190 12.94 -16.79 17.65
N SER A 191 12.76 -16.77 18.98
CA SER A 191 13.77 -17.22 19.95
C SER A 191 14.14 -18.71 19.81
N ALA A 192 13.23 -19.55 19.29
CA ALA A 192 13.44 -20.97 19.04
C ALA A 192 14.09 -21.26 17.68
N TRP A 193 14.46 -20.23 16.91
CA TRP A 193 15.11 -20.36 15.60
C TRP A 193 16.28 -21.37 15.54
N PRO A 194 17.17 -21.49 16.55
CA PRO A 194 18.25 -22.49 16.55
C PRO A 194 17.78 -23.96 16.48
N HIS A 195 16.52 -24.26 16.79
CA HIS A 195 15.90 -25.55 16.52
C HIS A 195 15.00 -25.50 15.27
N LEU A 196 14.16 -24.47 15.13
CA LEU A 196 13.21 -24.36 14.02
C LEU A 196 13.91 -24.39 12.65
N GLN A 197 15.05 -23.70 12.48
CA GLN A 197 15.83 -23.71 11.25
C GLN A 197 16.22 -25.14 10.81
N ILE A 198 16.61 -25.99 11.77
CA ILE A 198 17.07 -27.35 11.46
C ILE A 198 15.88 -28.28 11.19
N VAL A 199 14.72 -28.04 11.83
CA VAL A 199 13.46 -28.74 11.50
C VAL A 199 12.96 -28.35 10.10
N TYR A 200 13.04 -27.07 9.74
CA TYR A 200 12.71 -26.58 8.41
C TYR A 200 13.65 -27.14 7.34
N GLU A 201 14.97 -27.15 7.58
CA GLU A 201 15.94 -27.78 6.68
C GLU A 201 15.66 -29.28 6.52
N LEU A 202 15.41 -30.01 7.61
CA LEU A 202 15.06 -31.43 7.56
C LEU A 202 13.81 -31.67 6.70
N PHE A 203 12.76 -30.89 6.90
CA PHE A 203 11.51 -31.04 6.15
C PHE A 203 11.70 -30.68 4.67
N LEU A 204 12.46 -29.62 4.36
CA LEU A 204 12.84 -29.25 3.00
C LEU A 204 13.62 -30.36 2.29
N ARG A 205 14.61 -30.96 2.96
CA ARG A 205 15.38 -32.11 2.43
C ARG A 205 14.47 -33.32 2.22
N PHE A 206 13.64 -33.67 3.19
CA PHE A 206 12.72 -34.81 3.11
C PHE A 206 11.70 -34.66 1.97
N VAL A 207 11.07 -33.50 1.81
CA VAL A 207 10.14 -33.22 0.70
C VAL A 207 10.87 -33.22 -0.64
N SER A 208 12.07 -32.65 -0.71
CA SER A 208 12.85 -32.55 -1.96
C SER A 208 13.51 -33.87 -2.39
N SER A 209 13.76 -34.80 -1.47
CA SER A 209 14.45 -36.07 -1.74
C SER A 209 13.72 -36.95 -2.77
N ALA A 210 14.47 -37.58 -3.66
CA ALA A 210 13.95 -38.55 -4.63
C ALA A 210 13.43 -39.84 -3.95
N GLU A 211 14.01 -40.21 -2.80
CA GLU A 211 13.68 -41.42 -2.04
C GLU A 211 12.34 -41.33 -1.30
N THR A 212 11.79 -40.13 -1.14
CA THR A 212 10.48 -39.89 -0.51
C THR A 212 9.36 -40.15 -1.51
N ASP A 213 8.84 -41.38 -1.52
CA ASP A 213 7.79 -41.85 -2.43
C ASP A 213 6.50 -41.02 -2.34
N ALA A 214 6.21 -40.27 -3.41
CA ALA A 214 5.08 -39.35 -3.45
C ALA A 214 3.70 -40.03 -3.41
N LYS A 215 3.60 -41.34 -3.73
CA LYS A 215 2.35 -42.10 -3.60
C LYS A 215 2.00 -42.41 -2.15
N LEU A 216 3.01 -42.47 -1.28
CA LEU A 216 2.90 -42.80 0.13
C LEU A 216 2.84 -41.54 1.01
N ALA A 217 3.78 -40.61 0.82
CA ALA A 217 3.88 -39.40 1.63
C ALA A 217 2.64 -38.48 1.55
N LYS A 218 1.87 -38.52 0.45
CA LYS A 218 0.57 -37.83 0.32
C LYS A 218 -0.53 -38.31 1.30
N ARG A 219 -0.31 -39.39 2.04
CA ARG A 219 -1.19 -39.83 3.14
C ARG A 219 -0.98 -39.01 4.42
N TYR A 220 0.21 -38.41 4.56
CA TYR A 220 0.66 -37.71 5.77
C TYR A 220 0.80 -36.20 5.53
N ILE A 221 1.10 -35.78 4.30
CA ILE A 221 0.94 -34.39 3.84
C ILE A 221 -0.48 -34.27 3.29
N ASP A 222 -1.46 -34.14 4.19
CA ASP A 222 -2.89 -34.08 3.86
C ASP A 222 -3.41 -32.63 3.78
N GLN A 223 -4.73 -32.44 3.65
CA GLN A 223 -5.34 -31.10 3.59
C GLN A 223 -5.20 -30.34 4.92
N PRO A 224 -5.53 -30.92 6.10
CA PRO A 224 -5.21 -30.34 7.41
C PRO A 224 -3.74 -29.94 7.60
N PHE A 225 -2.77 -30.78 7.20
CA PHE A 225 -1.34 -30.44 7.27
C PHE A 225 -1.01 -29.21 6.42
N ILE A 226 -1.55 -29.14 5.19
CA ILE A 226 -1.32 -28.01 4.29
C ILE A 226 -1.95 -26.71 4.81
N LEU A 227 -3.11 -26.76 5.48
CA LEU A 227 -3.68 -25.58 6.14
C LEU A 227 -2.75 -25.09 7.25
N LYS A 228 -2.34 -25.96 8.17
CA LYS A 228 -1.41 -25.58 9.25
C LYS A 228 -0.05 -25.07 8.74
N LEU A 229 0.40 -25.53 7.58
CA LEU A 229 1.61 -25.01 6.92
C LEU A 229 1.39 -23.63 6.29
N LEU A 230 0.17 -23.33 5.82
CA LEU A 230 -0.22 -22.02 5.31
C LEU A 230 -0.45 -21.01 6.44
N ASP A 231 -1.01 -21.44 7.58
CA ASP A 231 -1.18 -20.59 8.77
C ASP A 231 0.16 -20.00 9.25
N LEU A 232 1.27 -20.75 9.08
CA LEU A 232 2.61 -20.30 9.43
C LEU A 232 3.18 -19.18 8.55
N PHE A 233 2.61 -18.89 7.36
CA PHE A 233 3.06 -17.76 6.53
C PHE A 233 2.75 -16.40 7.16
N ASP A 234 1.90 -16.33 8.19
CA ASP A 234 1.68 -15.10 8.96
C ASP A 234 2.79 -14.81 9.99
N SER A 235 3.88 -15.59 10.01
CA SER A 235 5.04 -15.33 10.85
C SER A 235 5.68 -13.97 10.56
N GLU A 236 6.05 -13.24 11.60
CA GLU A 236 6.81 -11.99 11.49
C GLU A 236 8.24 -12.23 11.00
N ASP A 237 8.80 -13.40 11.29
CA ASP A 237 10.19 -13.76 10.98
C ASP A 237 10.38 -14.06 9.47
N PRO A 238 11.12 -13.22 8.71
CA PRO A 238 11.29 -13.43 7.27
C PRO A 238 12.09 -14.70 6.96
N ARG A 239 12.90 -15.21 7.89
CA ARG A 239 13.68 -16.44 7.72
C ARG A 239 12.78 -17.66 7.70
N GLU A 240 11.71 -17.64 8.50
CA GLU A 240 10.68 -18.68 8.51
C GLU A 240 9.87 -18.65 7.20
N ARG A 241 9.43 -17.46 6.77
CA ARG A 241 8.66 -17.30 5.54
C ARG A 241 9.42 -17.76 4.28
N GLU A 242 10.74 -17.54 4.19
CA GLU A 242 11.57 -18.04 3.09
C GLU A 242 11.63 -19.58 3.03
N TYR A 243 11.74 -20.24 4.19
CA TYR A 243 11.69 -21.71 4.27
C TYR A 243 10.31 -22.24 3.90
N LEU A 244 9.24 -21.64 4.44
CA LEU A 244 7.85 -21.98 4.11
C LEU A 244 7.57 -21.82 2.61
N LYS A 245 8.01 -20.72 2.00
CA LYS A 245 7.93 -20.43 0.57
C LYS A 245 8.51 -21.57 -0.26
N THR A 246 9.75 -21.94 0.05
CA THR A 246 10.48 -23.00 -0.64
C THR A 246 9.80 -24.35 -0.45
N ILE A 247 9.39 -24.69 0.78
CA ILE A 247 8.76 -25.97 1.12
C ILE A 247 7.39 -26.12 0.45
N LEU A 248 6.53 -25.11 0.52
CA LEU A 248 5.20 -25.14 -0.11
C LEU A 248 5.30 -25.24 -1.63
N HIS A 249 6.25 -24.56 -2.26
CA HIS A 249 6.53 -24.73 -3.69
C HIS A 249 6.97 -26.17 -4.02
N ARG A 250 7.87 -26.78 -3.22
CA ARG A 250 8.27 -28.19 -3.41
C ARG A 250 7.08 -29.14 -3.23
N ILE A 251 6.19 -28.90 -2.26
CA ILE A 251 4.96 -29.68 -2.06
C ILE A 251 4.03 -29.56 -3.27
N TYR A 252 3.75 -28.33 -3.73
CA TYR A 252 2.91 -28.08 -4.91
C TYR A 252 3.46 -28.76 -6.17
N GLY A 253 4.78 -28.67 -6.37
CA GLY A 253 5.49 -29.32 -7.47
C GLY A 253 5.31 -30.84 -7.44
N LYS A 254 5.69 -31.48 -6.32
CA LYS A 254 5.78 -32.94 -6.17
C LYS A 254 4.41 -33.63 -6.04
N PHE A 255 3.48 -33.06 -5.28
CA PHE A 255 2.23 -33.72 -4.93
C PHE A 255 1.04 -33.11 -5.69
N MET A 256 0.94 -33.48 -6.97
CA MET A 256 -0.05 -32.92 -7.91
C MET A 256 -1.51 -32.94 -7.42
N VAL A 257 -1.88 -33.90 -6.56
CA VAL A 257 -3.23 -34.06 -5.99
C VAL A 257 -3.65 -32.89 -5.09
N HIS A 258 -2.72 -32.19 -4.42
CA HIS A 258 -3.07 -31.06 -3.54
C HIS A 258 -3.07 -29.71 -4.29
N ARG A 259 -2.63 -29.65 -5.55
CA ARG A 259 -2.57 -28.39 -6.33
C ARG A 259 -3.90 -27.62 -6.40
N PRO A 260 -5.09 -28.25 -6.55
CA PRO A 260 -6.37 -27.53 -6.49
C PRO A 260 -6.67 -26.99 -5.09
N PHE A 261 -6.31 -27.74 -4.04
CA PHE A 261 -6.53 -27.36 -2.65
C PHE A 261 -5.63 -26.19 -2.23
N ILE A 262 -4.33 -26.25 -2.54
CA ILE A 262 -3.36 -25.17 -2.26
C ILE A 262 -3.82 -23.87 -2.93
N ARG A 263 -4.20 -23.90 -4.22
CA ARG A 263 -4.73 -22.70 -4.90
C ARG A 263 -6.00 -22.16 -4.25
N LYS A 264 -6.91 -23.03 -3.80
CA LYS A 264 -8.12 -22.60 -3.07
C LYS A 264 -7.79 -21.97 -1.71
N ALA A 265 -6.87 -22.56 -0.95
CA ALA A 265 -6.49 -22.08 0.37
C ALA A 265 -5.78 -20.72 0.31
N ILE A 266 -4.82 -20.53 -0.61
CA ILE A 266 -4.17 -19.23 -0.83
C ILE A 266 -5.19 -18.16 -1.30
N ASN A 267 -6.13 -18.54 -2.17
CA ASN A 267 -7.20 -17.63 -2.59
C ASN A 267 -8.13 -17.20 -1.44
N ASN A 268 -8.40 -18.10 -0.48
CA ASN A 268 -9.14 -17.75 0.74
C ASN A 268 -8.36 -16.77 1.62
N ILE A 269 -7.05 -16.99 1.81
CA ILE A 269 -6.17 -16.07 2.56
C ILE A 269 -6.19 -14.67 1.93
N PHE A 270 -6.11 -14.58 0.60
CA PHE A 270 -6.23 -13.30 -0.10
C PHE A 270 -7.61 -12.65 0.06
N TYR A 271 -8.72 -13.39 0.06
CA TYR A 271 -10.02 -12.79 0.35
C TYR A 271 -10.11 -12.23 1.77
N GLN A 272 -9.63 -12.98 2.77
CA GLN A 272 -9.58 -12.52 4.16
C GLN A 272 -8.70 -11.27 4.30
N PHE A 273 -7.53 -11.25 3.66
CA PHE A 273 -6.65 -10.09 3.62
C PHE A 273 -7.29 -8.85 2.94
N ILE A 274 -7.89 -9.00 1.76
CA ILE A 274 -8.42 -7.85 0.97
C ILE A 274 -9.71 -7.27 1.57
N PHE A 275 -10.51 -8.09 2.25
CA PHE A 275 -11.88 -7.74 2.67
C PHE A 275 -12.15 -7.76 4.18
N GLU A 276 -11.33 -8.42 5.00
CA GLU A 276 -11.56 -8.56 6.44
C GLU A 276 -10.46 -7.95 7.32
N THR A 277 -9.17 -8.22 7.04
CA THR A 277 -8.07 -7.83 7.95
C THR A 277 -7.19 -6.68 7.47
N GLU A 278 -6.98 -6.53 6.15
CA GLU A 278 -5.89 -5.73 5.53
C GLU A 278 -4.50 -5.95 6.16
N LYS A 279 -4.31 -7.07 6.86
CA LYS A 279 -3.09 -7.44 7.59
C LYS A 279 -2.85 -8.95 7.50
N TYR A 280 -1.70 -9.32 6.94
CA TYR A 280 -1.15 -10.68 6.84
C TYR A 280 0.31 -10.56 6.39
N ASN A 281 1.26 -11.22 7.05
CA ASN A 281 2.70 -11.00 6.80
C ASN A 281 3.19 -11.63 5.49
N GLY A 282 2.81 -12.87 5.19
CA GLY A 282 3.37 -13.65 4.08
C GLY A 282 2.77 -13.44 2.68
N ILE A 283 2.16 -12.27 2.39
CA ILE A 283 1.51 -12.03 1.08
C ILE A 283 2.54 -12.06 -0.07
N ALA A 284 3.73 -11.49 0.13
CA ALA A 284 4.78 -11.43 -0.89
C ALA A 284 5.28 -12.83 -1.26
N GLU A 285 5.57 -13.67 -0.26
CA GLU A 285 6.07 -15.02 -0.44
C GLU A 285 5.02 -15.94 -1.08
N LEU A 286 3.73 -15.79 -0.72
CA LEU A 286 2.64 -16.50 -1.39
C LEU A 286 2.49 -16.09 -2.86
N LEU A 287 2.72 -14.82 -3.20
CA LEU A 287 2.72 -14.32 -4.57
C LEU A 287 3.93 -14.82 -5.39
N GLU A 288 5.14 -14.91 -4.81
CA GLU A 288 6.29 -15.51 -5.50
C GLU A 288 6.03 -16.96 -5.94
N ILE A 289 5.43 -17.77 -5.06
CA ILE A 289 5.02 -19.15 -5.37
C ILE A 289 3.99 -19.14 -6.51
N LEU A 290 3.01 -18.23 -6.44
CA LEU A 290 1.98 -18.11 -7.47
C LEU A 290 2.54 -17.66 -8.82
N GLY A 291 3.50 -16.73 -8.88
CA GLY A 291 4.16 -16.33 -10.14
C GLY A 291 4.82 -17.53 -10.83
N SER A 292 5.52 -18.37 -10.06
CA SER A 292 6.08 -19.63 -10.57
C SER A 292 4.99 -20.60 -11.06
N ILE A 293 3.86 -20.68 -10.35
CA ILE A 293 2.70 -21.50 -10.73
C ILE A 293 2.00 -20.99 -11.99
N ILE A 294 1.85 -19.66 -12.15
CA ILE A 294 1.21 -18.99 -13.30
C ILE A 294 2.07 -19.18 -14.55
N ASN A 295 3.40 -19.04 -14.43
CA ASN A 295 4.31 -19.36 -15.53
C ASN A 295 4.20 -20.87 -15.92
N GLY A 296 3.94 -21.74 -14.95
CA GLY A 296 3.63 -23.16 -15.16
C GLY A 296 2.23 -23.49 -15.71
N PHE A 297 1.36 -22.52 -16.02
CA PHE A 297 0.04 -22.80 -16.59
C PHE A 297 0.11 -23.28 -18.05
N ALA A 298 -0.73 -24.27 -18.36
CA ALA A 298 -0.96 -24.73 -19.72
C ALA A 298 -1.86 -23.75 -20.50
N LEU A 299 -1.65 -23.67 -21.81
CA LEU A 299 -2.48 -22.90 -22.73
C LEU A 299 -3.46 -23.82 -23.49
N PRO A 300 -4.69 -23.37 -23.79
CA PRO A 300 -5.29 -22.11 -23.39
C PRO A 300 -5.55 -22.03 -21.87
N LEU A 301 -5.45 -20.83 -21.30
CA LEU A 301 -5.72 -20.61 -19.87
C LEU A 301 -7.16 -21.01 -19.52
N LYS A 302 -7.28 -21.88 -18.50
CA LYS A 302 -8.59 -22.26 -17.95
C LYS A 302 -9.30 -21.09 -17.29
N GLU A 303 -10.63 -21.14 -17.31
CA GLU A 303 -11.48 -20.13 -16.67
C GLU A 303 -11.22 -19.99 -15.16
N GLU A 304 -10.88 -21.08 -14.45
CA GLU A 304 -10.48 -21.02 -13.04
C GLU A 304 -9.27 -20.10 -12.77
N HIS A 305 -8.40 -19.89 -13.77
CA HIS A 305 -7.24 -19.00 -13.66
C HIS A 305 -7.61 -17.55 -14.03
N LYS A 306 -8.49 -17.34 -15.02
CA LYS A 306 -8.99 -16.00 -15.38
C LYS A 306 -9.83 -15.39 -14.26
N MET A 307 -10.70 -16.19 -13.65
CA MET A 307 -11.49 -15.78 -12.48
C MET A 307 -10.60 -15.49 -11.25
N PHE A 308 -9.44 -16.13 -11.11
CA PHE A 308 -8.47 -15.84 -10.06
C PHE A 308 -7.77 -14.49 -10.26
N LEU A 309 -7.34 -14.18 -11.50
CA LEU A 309 -6.83 -12.86 -11.88
C LEU A 309 -7.84 -11.75 -11.52
N VAL A 310 -9.08 -11.88 -11.99
CA VAL A 310 -10.12 -10.85 -11.85
C VAL A 310 -10.62 -10.69 -10.40
N ARG A 311 -10.74 -11.79 -9.64
CA ARG A 311 -11.31 -11.74 -8.27
C ARG A 311 -10.29 -11.60 -7.14
N ALA A 312 -9.04 -11.97 -7.34
CA ALA A 312 -8.02 -11.94 -6.28
C ALA A 312 -6.81 -11.06 -6.66
N MET A 313 -6.15 -11.32 -7.79
CA MET A 313 -4.92 -10.60 -8.16
C MET A 313 -5.18 -9.10 -8.39
N ILE A 314 -6.17 -8.74 -9.20
CA ILE A 314 -6.48 -7.31 -9.44
C ILE A 314 -6.95 -6.62 -8.14
N PRO A 315 -7.81 -7.21 -7.28
CA PRO A 315 -8.14 -6.63 -5.98
C PRO A 315 -7.03 -6.58 -4.92
N LEU A 316 -5.91 -7.31 -5.06
CA LEU A 316 -4.75 -7.16 -4.15
C LEU A 316 -4.09 -5.77 -4.23
N HIS A 317 -4.39 -4.97 -5.26
CA HIS A 317 -3.97 -3.57 -5.33
C HIS A 317 -4.79 -2.64 -4.40
N LYS A 318 -5.87 -3.11 -3.77
CA LYS A 318 -6.71 -2.30 -2.87
C LYS A 318 -6.04 -1.95 -1.53
N PRO A 319 -5.50 -2.89 -0.73
CA PRO A 319 -5.01 -2.60 0.63
C PRO A 319 -3.90 -1.55 0.69
N ARG A 320 -3.71 -0.94 1.87
CA ARG A 320 -2.78 0.19 2.05
C ARG A 320 -1.31 -0.22 1.90
N CYS A 321 -0.94 -1.36 2.49
CA CYS A 321 0.41 -1.91 2.57
C CYS A 321 0.94 -2.55 1.25
N LEU A 322 0.47 -2.07 0.08
CA LEU A 322 0.86 -2.62 -1.23
C LEU A 322 2.38 -2.61 -1.46
N ALA A 323 3.11 -1.65 -0.88
CA ALA A 323 4.57 -1.56 -0.93
C ALA A 323 5.27 -2.90 -0.63
N MET A 324 4.81 -3.61 0.40
CA MET A 324 5.41 -4.84 0.91
C MET A 324 5.35 -6.02 -0.07
N TYR A 325 4.43 -5.99 -1.05
CA TYR A 325 4.19 -7.11 -1.97
C TYR A 325 3.95 -6.68 -3.43
N HIS A 326 4.17 -5.41 -3.78
CA HIS A 326 3.96 -4.87 -5.13
C HIS A 326 4.76 -5.62 -6.20
N GLN A 327 6.05 -5.87 -5.94
CA GLN A 327 6.95 -6.50 -6.91
C GLN A 327 6.51 -7.92 -7.32
N PRO A 328 6.26 -8.88 -6.40
CA PRO A 328 5.75 -10.19 -6.78
C PRO A 328 4.30 -10.15 -7.30
N LEU A 329 3.51 -9.11 -6.98
CA LEU A 329 2.17 -8.92 -7.57
C LEU A 329 2.24 -8.47 -9.03
N SER A 330 3.01 -7.42 -9.35
CA SER A 330 3.27 -6.96 -10.73
C SER A 330 3.75 -8.13 -11.59
N TYR A 331 4.74 -8.90 -11.10
CA TYR A 331 5.21 -10.11 -11.76
C TYR A 331 4.09 -11.14 -12.05
N CYS A 332 3.18 -11.37 -11.11
CA CYS A 332 2.02 -12.25 -11.33
C CYS A 332 1.07 -11.70 -12.41
N ILE A 333 0.82 -10.39 -12.41
CA ILE A 333 -0.07 -9.71 -13.37
C ILE A 333 0.52 -9.76 -14.79
N ILE A 334 1.78 -9.38 -14.96
CA ILE A 334 2.51 -9.45 -16.24
C ILE A 334 2.53 -10.90 -16.75
N GLN A 335 2.83 -11.87 -15.89
CA GLN A 335 2.83 -13.30 -16.27
C GLN A 335 1.45 -13.82 -16.66
N PHE A 336 0.34 -13.16 -16.29
CA PHE A 336 -0.98 -13.46 -16.86
C PHE A 336 -1.16 -12.88 -18.26
N VAL A 337 -0.74 -11.63 -18.49
CA VAL A 337 -0.84 -10.94 -19.80
C VAL A 337 0.02 -11.63 -20.86
N GLU A 338 1.24 -12.06 -20.51
CA GLU A 338 2.11 -12.87 -21.41
C GLU A 338 1.45 -14.18 -21.87
N LYS A 339 0.61 -14.80 -21.03
CA LYS A 339 -0.02 -16.10 -21.30
C LYS A 339 -1.30 -15.98 -22.14
N ASP A 340 -2.02 -14.86 -22.03
CA ASP A 340 -3.19 -14.54 -22.86
C ASP A 340 -3.34 -13.02 -22.95
N CYS A 341 -2.81 -12.41 -24.02
CA CYS A 341 -2.74 -10.96 -24.23
C CYS A 341 -4.11 -10.26 -24.13
N LYS A 342 -5.22 -10.98 -24.34
CA LYS A 342 -6.60 -10.48 -24.19
C LYS A 342 -6.95 -10.08 -22.76
N LEU A 343 -6.15 -10.51 -21.78
CA LEU A 343 -6.29 -10.11 -20.39
C LEU A 343 -5.79 -8.67 -20.13
N ALA A 344 -5.01 -8.07 -21.03
CA ALA A 344 -4.47 -6.72 -20.89
C ALA A 344 -5.56 -5.65 -20.66
N ASP A 345 -6.61 -5.64 -21.48
CA ASP A 345 -7.74 -4.71 -21.31
C ASP A 345 -8.43 -4.87 -19.93
N THR A 346 -8.56 -6.12 -19.46
CA THR A 346 -9.16 -6.44 -18.15
C THR A 346 -8.25 -6.01 -16.99
N VAL A 347 -6.93 -6.21 -17.12
CA VAL A 347 -5.93 -5.76 -16.14
C VAL A 347 -5.88 -4.23 -16.07
N ILE A 348 -5.74 -3.55 -17.20
CA ILE A 348 -5.63 -2.08 -17.26
C ILE A 348 -6.91 -1.43 -16.71
N ARG A 349 -8.11 -1.90 -17.08
CA ARG A 349 -9.37 -1.44 -16.46
C ARG A 349 -9.43 -1.75 -14.97
N GLY A 350 -8.86 -2.86 -14.53
CA GLY A 350 -8.72 -3.25 -13.13
C GLY A 350 -7.87 -2.28 -12.30
N LEU A 351 -6.70 -1.91 -12.81
CA LEU A 351 -5.81 -0.91 -12.20
C LEU A 351 -6.47 0.48 -12.20
N LEU A 352 -7.05 0.91 -13.31
CA LEU A 352 -7.79 2.18 -13.40
C LEU A 352 -8.98 2.25 -12.42
N LYS A 353 -9.64 1.12 -12.14
CA LYS A 353 -10.74 1.04 -11.16
C LYS A 353 -10.27 1.23 -9.71
N TYR A 354 -9.06 0.78 -9.38
CA TYR A 354 -8.49 0.86 -8.03
C TYR A 354 -7.41 1.94 -7.90
N TRP A 355 -7.36 2.89 -8.84
CA TRP A 355 -6.34 3.93 -8.91
C TRP A 355 -6.26 4.74 -7.60
N PRO A 356 -5.07 4.89 -6.98
CA PRO A 356 -4.93 5.62 -5.72
C PRO A 356 -5.06 7.13 -5.94
N ILE A 357 -5.93 7.78 -5.16
CA ILE A 357 -6.18 9.24 -5.22
C ILE A 357 -5.68 9.93 -3.92
N THR A 358 -5.00 9.20 -3.03
CA THR A 358 -4.63 9.68 -1.67
C THR A 358 -3.26 9.22 -1.19
N ASN A 359 -2.47 8.59 -2.06
CA ASN A 359 -1.14 8.09 -1.72
C ASN A 359 -0.30 8.12 -3.01
N SER A 360 0.57 9.11 -3.10
CA SER A 360 1.40 9.36 -4.28
C SER A 360 2.47 8.29 -4.48
N SER A 361 3.03 7.71 -3.42
CA SER A 361 3.94 6.57 -3.49
C SER A 361 3.26 5.36 -4.16
N LYS A 362 2.00 5.10 -3.79
CA LYS A 362 1.17 4.06 -4.39
C LYS A 362 0.75 4.40 -5.82
N GLU A 363 0.56 5.68 -6.16
CA GLU A 363 0.32 6.12 -7.54
C GLU A 363 1.55 5.92 -8.43
N VAL A 364 2.75 6.19 -7.92
CA VAL A 364 4.02 5.85 -8.58
C VAL A 364 4.18 4.34 -8.75
N MET A 365 3.75 3.51 -7.78
CA MET A 365 3.72 2.05 -7.93
C MET A 365 2.80 1.61 -9.07
N PHE A 366 1.55 2.10 -9.11
CA PHE A 366 0.60 1.83 -10.20
C PHE A 366 1.15 2.27 -11.57
N LEU A 367 1.87 3.39 -11.65
CA LEU A 367 2.53 3.84 -12.88
C LEU A 367 3.72 2.96 -13.31
N ASN A 368 4.39 2.26 -12.37
CA ASN A 368 5.40 1.26 -12.72
C ASN A 368 4.78 -0.01 -13.31
N GLU A 369 3.84 -0.63 -12.60
CA GLU A 369 3.15 -1.85 -13.07
C GLU A 369 2.44 -1.59 -14.41
N LEU A 370 1.83 -0.42 -14.59
CA LEU A 370 1.20 -0.01 -15.84
C LEU A 370 2.18 0.07 -17.01
N GLU A 371 3.45 0.47 -16.79
CA GLU A 371 4.46 0.43 -17.84
C GLU A 371 4.77 -1.01 -18.26
N GLU A 372 5.06 -1.89 -17.29
CA GLU A 372 5.37 -3.30 -17.54
C GLU A 372 4.21 -4.04 -18.25
N VAL A 373 2.96 -3.74 -17.84
CA VAL A 373 1.75 -4.27 -18.48
C VAL A 373 1.55 -3.73 -19.89
N LEU A 374 1.86 -2.45 -20.15
CA LEU A 374 1.74 -1.85 -21.49
C LEU A 374 2.81 -2.38 -22.44
N GLU A 375 4.03 -2.63 -21.98
CA GLU A 375 5.09 -3.27 -22.78
C GLU A 375 4.69 -4.69 -23.22
N ALA A 376 3.95 -5.42 -22.37
CA ALA A 376 3.37 -6.73 -22.71
C ALA A 376 2.07 -6.65 -23.54
N THR A 377 1.52 -5.46 -23.81
CA THR A 377 0.19 -5.29 -24.43
C THR A 377 0.25 -5.20 -25.96
N GLN A 378 -0.64 -5.93 -26.64
CA GLN A 378 -0.78 -5.89 -28.09
C GLN A 378 -1.73 -4.78 -28.55
N LEU A 379 -1.42 -4.15 -29.70
CA LEU A 379 -2.18 -3.03 -30.29
C LEU A 379 -3.72 -3.18 -30.28
N PRO A 380 -4.33 -4.33 -30.65
CA PRO A 380 -5.80 -4.46 -30.69
C PRO A 380 -6.45 -4.45 -29.30
N GLU A 381 -5.70 -4.80 -28.26
CA GLU A 381 -6.17 -4.78 -26.87
C GLU A 381 -5.90 -3.40 -26.24
N PHE A 382 -4.75 -2.79 -26.53
CA PHE A 382 -4.46 -1.38 -26.20
C PHE A 382 -5.55 -0.43 -26.73
N GLN A 383 -6.01 -0.63 -27.97
CA GLN A 383 -7.07 0.19 -28.57
C GLN A 383 -8.41 0.12 -27.83
N ARG A 384 -8.67 -0.90 -27.02
CA ARG A 384 -9.89 -1.00 -26.19
C ARG A 384 -9.79 -0.14 -24.93
N CYS A 385 -8.61 -0.10 -24.30
CA CYS A 385 -8.39 0.58 -23.02
C CYS A 385 -7.77 1.99 -23.14
N MET A 386 -7.22 2.38 -24.30
CA MET A 386 -6.44 3.62 -24.46
C MET A 386 -7.19 4.90 -24.05
N VAL A 387 -8.51 5.02 -24.30
CA VAL A 387 -9.25 6.24 -23.96
C VAL A 387 -9.33 6.48 -22.44
N PRO A 388 -9.87 5.57 -21.60
CA PRO A 388 -9.87 5.76 -20.15
C PRO A 388 -8.46 5.74 -19.54
N LEU A 389 -7.50 5.01 -20.15
CA LEU A 389 -6.10 5.02 -19.77
C LEU A 389 -5.48 6.42 -19.88
N PHE A 390 -5.53 7.03 -21.07
CA PHE A 390 -4.92 8.35 -21.30
C PHE A 390 -5.70 9.49 -20.62
N GLN A 391 -6.99 9.30 -20.33
CA GLN A 391 -7.73 10.20 -19.43
C GLN A 391 -7.20 10.18 -17.99
N GLN A 392 -6.76 9.02 -17.48
CA GLN A 392 -6.11 8.96 -16.17
C GLN A 392 -4.67 9.46 -16.22
N LEU A 393 -3.88 9.09 -17.24
CA LEU A 393 -2.52 9.63 -17.40
C LEU A 393 -2.52 11.16 -17.52
N ALA A 394 -3.49 11.77 -18.21
CA ALA A 394 -3.64 13.23 -18.25
C ALA A 394 -3.86 13.88 -16.86
N ARG A 395 -4.44 13.16 -15.89
CA ARG A 395 -4.52 13.60 -14.49
C ARG A 395 -3.18 13.46 -13.78
N CYS A 396 -2.48 12.35 -13.99
CA CYS A 396 -1.15 12.11 -13.42
C CYS A 396 -0.13 13.16 -13.91
N LEU A 397 -0.17 13.52 -15.20
CA LEU A 397 0.65 14.59 -15.81
C LEU A 397 0.41 15.96 -15.13
N ASN A 398 -0.83 16.26 -14.75
CA ASN A 398 -1.22 17.49 -14.05
C ASN A 398 -1.15 17.36 -12.51
N SER A 399 -0.59 16.28 -11.97
CA SER A 399 -0.44 16.10 -10.52
C SER A 399 0.57 17.10 -9.97
N SER A 400 0.21 17.83 -8.91
CA SER A 400 1.15 18.72 -8.20
C SER A 400 2.27 17.97 -7.49
N HIS A 401 2.17 16.64 -7.35
CA HIS A 401 3.19 15.79 -6.76
C HIS A 401 4.22 15.39 -7.81
N PHE A 402 5.40 16.04 -7.80
CA PHE A 402 6.35 15.96 -8.92
C PHE A 402 6.71 14.52 -9.35
N GLN A 403 6.88 13.57 -8.42
CA GLN A 403 7.22 12.18 -8.76
C GLN A 403 6.11 11.48 -9.57
N VAL A 404 4.85 11.87 -9.43
CA VAL A 404 3.73 11.28 -10.19
C VAL A 404 3.73 11.82 -11.62
N ALA A 405 3.85 13.15 -11.78
CA ALA A 405 3.93 13.78 -13.10
C ALA A 405 5.20 13.36 -13.86
N GLU A 406 6.36 13.33 -13.19
CA GLU A 406 7.63 12.82 -13.71
C GLU A 406 7.52 11.35 -14.13
N ARG A 407 6.98 10.47 -13.27
CA ARG A 407 6.83 9.04 -13.59
C ARG A 407 5.88 8.77 -14.75
N ALA A 408 4.82 9.58 -14.90
CA ALA A 408 3.89 9.51 -16.01
C ALA A 408 4.51 10.05 -17.32
N LEU A 409 5.33 11.10 -17.26
CA LEU A 409 6.08 11.60 -18.42
C LEU A 409 7.13 10.59 -18.91
N PHE A 410 7.74 9.82 -18.02
CA PHE A 410 8.73 8.80 -18.38
C PHE A 410 8.17 7.64 -19.25
N LEU A 411 6.84 7.46 -19.34
CA LEU A 411 6.23 6.48 -20.24
C LEU A 411 6.55 6.72 -21.74
N TRP A 412 6.92 7.95 -22.11
CA TRP A 412 7.39 8.29 -23.47
C TRP A 412 8.85 7.90 -23.76
N ASN A 413 9.61 7.44 -22.75
CA ASN A 413 10.98 6.96 -22.93
C ASN A 413 11.07 5.44 -23.13
N ASN A 414 9.94 4.73 -23.23
CA ASN A 414 9.85 3.29 -23.44
C ASN A 414 9.41 3.04 -24.91
N ASP A 415 10.33 2.65 -25.79
CA ASP A 415 10.06 2.56 -27.24
C ASP A 415 8.81 1.72 -27.59
N PRO A 416 8.55 0.54 -26.98
CA PRO A 416 7.29 -0.19 -27.15
C PRO A 416 6.02 0.65 -26.91
N ILE A 417 6.00 1.43 -25.82
CA ILE A 417 4.85 2.26 -25.43
C ILE A 417 4.76 3.51 -26.32
N GLU A 418 5.88 4.14 -26.64
CA GLU A 418 5.92 5.25 -27.59
C GLU A 418 5.35 4.83 -28.95
N ASN A 419 5.69 3.64 -29.44
CA ASN A 419 5.16 3.10 -30.69
C ASN A 419 3.63 2.87 -30.63
N LEU A 420 3.09 2.37 -29.51
CA LEU A 420 1.63 2.27 -29.31
C LEU A 420 0.95 3.65 -29.31
N ILE A 421 1.60 4.66 -28.73
CA ILE A 421 1.11 6.05 -28.70
C ILE A 421 1.12 6.67 -30.11
N ILE A 422 2.24 6.59 -30.83
CA ILE A 422 2.44 7.15 -32.18
C ILE A 422 1.41 6.62 -33.18
N GLN A 423 1.10 5.32 -33.10
CA GLN A 423 0.10 4.66 -33.96
C GLN A 423 -1.33 5.13 -33.67
N ASN A 424 -1.64 5.51 -32.44
CA ASN A 424 -3.00 5.90 -32.00
C ASN A 424 -3.12 7.42 -31.69
N ARG A 425 -2.12 8.23 -32.07
CA ARG A 425 -2.01 9.66 -31.74
C ARG A 425 -3.26 10.50 -32.05
N LYS A 426 -4.02 10.15 -33.09
CA LYS A 426 -5.26 10.85 -33.47
C LYS A 426 -6.36 10.78 -32.41
N VAL A 427 -6.30 9.79 -31.51
CA VAL A 427 -7.19 9.67 -30.34
C VAL A 427 -6.47 10.13 -29.07
N ILE A 428 -5.19 9.80 -28.91
CA ILE A 428 -4.43 10.07 -27.68
C ILE A 428 -4.08 11.55 -27.52
N LEU A 429 -3.56 12.22 -28.57
CA LEU A 429 -3.09 13.60 -28.47
C LEU A 429 -4.20 14.57 -28.02
N PRO A 430 -5.43 14.55 -28.59
CA PRO A 430 -6.52 15.41 -28.11
C PRO A 430 -6.93 15.20 -26.63
N ILE A 431 -6.61 14.06 -26.02
CA ILE A 431 -6.90 13.75 -24.61
C ILE A 431 -5.83 14.35 -23.69
N ILE A 432 -4.55 14.22 -24.05
CA ILE A 432 -3.42 14.67 -23.21
C ILE A 432 -2.99 16.11 -23.48
N PHE A 433 -3.28 16.67 -24.66
CA PHE A 433 -2.83 18.01 -25.04
C PHE A 433 -3.21 19.11 -24.03
N PRO A 434 -4.45 19.15 -23.48
CA PRO A 434 -4.81 20.11 -22.43
C PRO A 434 -4.06 19.92 -21.11
N ALA A 435 -3.53 18.73 -20.84
CA ALA A 435 -2.64 18.50 -19.71
C ALA A 435 -1.24 19.03 -20.02
N LEU A 436 -0.64 18.67 -21.17
CA LEU A 436 0.68 19.13 -21.57
C LEU A 436 0.80 20.66 -21.53
N GLU A 437 -0.13 21.40 -22.14
CA GLU A 437 -0.10 22.88 -22.13
C GLU A 437 -0.32 23.48 -20.74
N LYS A 438 -1.27 22.95 -19.94
CA LYS A 438 -1.50 23.41 -18.56
C LYS A 438 -0.29 23.09 -17.65
N ASN A 439 0.46 22.02 -17.91
CA ASN A 439 1.65 21.63 -17.16
C ASN A 439 2.91 22.42 -17.55
N VAL A 440 3.15 22.69 -18.85
CA VAL A 440 4.23 23.58 -19.32
C VAL A 440 4.10 24.99 -18.75
N SER A 441 2.86 25.50 -18.64
CA SER A 441 2.57 26.85 -18.14
C SER A 441 2.57 26.97 -16.61
N ASN A 442 1.99 26.01 -15.88
CA ASN A 442 1.70 26.17 -14.45
C ASN A 442 2.51 25.28 -13.49
N HIS A 443 3.24 24.26 -13.94
CA HIS A 443 3.92 23.36 -13.00
C HIS A 443 5.06 24.05 -12.24
N TRP A 444 5.17 23.78 -10.94
CA TRP A 444 6.15 24.41 -10.05
C TRP A 444 7.56 23.83 -10.21
N ASN A 445 7.68 22.52 -10.47
CA ASN A 445 8.97 21.84 -10.62
C ASN A 445 9.47 21.97 -12.07
N GLN A 446 10.67 22.52 -12.25
CA GLN A 446 11.28 22.77 -13.56
C GLN A 446 11.60 21.49 -14.35
N ALA A 447 11.97 20.38 -13.70
CA ALA A 447 12.30 19.13 -14.38
C ALA A 447 11.05 18.53 -15.07
N VAL A 448 9.91 18.54 -14.37
CA VAL A 448 8.60 18.15 -14.93
C VAL A 448 8.22 19.04 -16.11
N ARG A 449 8.46 20.36 -16.05
CA ARG A 449 8.23 21.26 -17.20
C ARG A 449 9.11 20.88 -18.40
N SER A 450 10.40 20.65 -18.19
CA SER A 450 11.33 20.23 -19.25
C SER A 450 10.96 18.89 -19.88
N LEU A 451 10.58 17.89 -19.07
CA LEU A 451 10.07 16.60 -19.56
C LEU A 451 8.76 16.79 -20.36
N THR A 452 7.86 17.67 -19.90
CA THR A 452 6.61 17.97 -20.62
C THR A 452 6.89 18.64 -21.97
N VAL A 453 7.86 19.56 -22.04
CA VAL A 453 8.28 20.19 -23.32
C VAL A 453 8.85 19.15 -24.28
N ASN A 454 9.60 18.15 -23.79
CA ASN A 454 10.10 17.06 -24.63
C ASN A 454 8.94 16.22 -25.20
N VAL A 455 7.98 15.79 -24.36
CA VAL A 455 6.80 15.02 -24.80
C VAL A 455 5.94 15.83 -25.77
N ARG A 456 5.71 17.11 -25.49
CA ARG A 456 5.02 18.05 -26.38
C ARG A 456 5.71 18.12 -27.76
N LYS A 457 7.04 18.22 -27.77
CA LYS A 457 7.83 18.28 -29.01
C LYS A 457 7.75 16.96 -29.82
N ILE A 458 7.74 15.79 -29.17
CA ILE A 458 7.56 14.50 -29.87
C ILE A 458 6.27 14.51 -30.72
N PHE A 459 5.18 15.10 -30.22
CA PHE A 459 3.95 15.23 -31.00
C PHE A 459 4.00 16.34 -32.07
N GLU A 460 4.69 17.45 -31.79
CA GLU A 460 4.86 18.57 -32.73
C GLU A 460 5.71 18.18 -33.96
N ASP A 461 6.81 17.45 -33.75
CA ASP A 461 7.68 16.91 -34.81
C ASP A 461 7.00 15.78 -35.62
N LEU A 462 6.03 15.07 -35.02
CA LEU A 462 5.37 13.87 -35.58
C LEU A 462 4.14 14.18 -36.45
N ASP A 463 3.30 15.13 -36.05
CA ASP A 463 2.03 15.44 -36.73
C ASP A 463 1.64 16.92 -36.51
N HIS A 464 2.43 17.81 -37.10
CA HIS A 464 2.30 19.26 -36.95
C HIS A 464 0.90 19.81 -37.32
N GLU A 465 0.17 19.16 -38.23
CA GLU A 465 -1.22 19.54 -38.56
C GLU A 465 -2.18 19.23 -37.40
N LEU A 466 -2.20 17.99 -36.91
CA LEU A 466 -3.01 17.58 -35.76
C LEU A 466 -2.61 18.35 -34.49
N PHE A 467 -1.32 18.67 -34.32
CA PHE A 467 -0.82 19.45 -33.20
C PHE A 467 -1.42 20.86 -33.18
N ASN A 468 -1.45 21.54 -34.33
CA ASN A 468 -2.03 22.88 -34.45
C ASN A 468 -3.57 22.85 -34.31
N GLU A 469 -4.25 21.81 -34.78
CA GLU A 469 -5.69 21.61 -34.51
C GLU A 469 -5.96 21.53 -33.00
N CYS A 470 -5.17 20.73 -32.27
CA CYS A 470 -5.27 20.61 -30.81
C CYS A 470 -4.98 21.94 -30.09
N LEU A 471 -3.97 22.71 -30.55
CA LEU A 471 -3.62 24.02 -29.99
C LEU A 471 -4.74 25.05 -30.18
N LEU A 472 -5.31 25.15 -31.38
CA LEU A 472 -6.42 26.06 -31.68
C LEU A 472 -7.65 25.72 -30.84
N LYS A 473 -7.99 24.43 -30.76
CA LYS A 473 -9.11 23.95 -29.93
C LYS A 473 -8.89 24.24 -28.44
N PHE A 474 -7.69 24.01 -27.92
CA PHE A 474 -7.35 24.33 -26.52
C PHE A 474 -7.55 25.82 -26.22
N GLN A 475 -7.09 26.71 -27.11
CA GLN A 475 -7.30 28.16 -26.97
C GLN A 475 -8.78 28.59 -27.10
N GLU A 476 -9.60 27.84 -27.84
CA GLU A 476 -11.04 28.07 -27.94
C GLU A 476 -11.76 27.63 -26.66
N ASP A 477 -11.40 26.44 -26.14
CA ASP A 477 -11.98 25.86 -24.93
C ASP A 477 -11.54 26.61 -23.65
N GLU A 478 -10.32 27.17 -23.60
CA GLU A 478 -9.89 28.08 -22.52
C GLU A 478 -10.72 29.37 -22.48
N LYS A 479 -11.00 29.98 -23.64
CA LYS A 479 -11.88 31.16 -23.74
C LYS A 479 -13.30 30.84 -23.26
N LYS A 480 -13.84 29.68 -23.64
CA LYS A 480 -15.14 29.19 -23.12
C LYS A 480 -15.11 28.97 -21.61
N GLU A 481 -14.03 28.38 -21.07
CA GLU A 481 -13.86 28.17 -19.62
C GLU A 481 -13.91 29.52 -18.85
N VAL A 482 -13.22 30.54 -19.37
CA VAL A 482 -13.25 31.92 -18.84
C VAL A 482 -14.64 32.56 -18.98
N GLU A 483 -15.30 32.46 -20.14
CA GLU A 483 -16.65 33.00 -20.34
C GLU A 483 -17.71 32.34 -19.43
N ILE A 484 -17.64 31.02 -19.26
CA ILE A 484 -18.54 30.26 -18.39
C ILE A 484 -18.33 30.67 -16.93
N LYS A 485 -17.06 30.84 -16.52
CA LYS A 485 -16.72 31.33 -15.17
C LYS A 485 -17.24 32.75 -14.95
N ALA A 486 -16.95 33.69 -15.84
CA ALA A 486 -17.43 35.08 -15.75
C ALA A 486 -18.97 35.17 -15.75
N ARG A 487 -19.66 34.37 -16.57
CA ARG A 487 -21.12 34.27 -16.59
C ARG A 487 -21.68 33.73 -15.27
N SER A 488 -21.00 32.76 -14.66
CA SER A 488 -21.37 32.20 -13.36
C SER A 488 -21.17 33.22 -12.24
N GLU A 489 -20.03 33.91 -12.21
CA GLU A 489 -19.75 34.99 -11.25
C GLU A 489 -20.74 36.15 -11.37
N ALA A 490 -21.13 36.54 -12.59
CA ALA A 490 -22.15 37.55 -12.83
C ALA A 490 -23.55 37.09 -12.38
N ALA A 491 -23.90 35.82 -12.55
CA ALA A 491 -25.15 35.25 -12.04
C ALA A 491 -25.19 35.25 -10.50
N TRP A 492 -24.08 34.87 -9.84
CA TRP A 492 -23.95 34.93 -8.38
C TRP A 492 -24.09 36.36 -7.83
N LYS A 493 -23.35 37.33 -8.40
CA LYS A 493 -23.47 38.75 -8.04
C LYS A 493 -24.90 39.27 -8.18
N ARG A 494 -25.59 38.92 -9.27
CA ARG A 494 -26.99 39.32 -9.49
C ARG A 494 -27.96 38.69 -8.48
N LEU A 495 -27.71 37.46 -8.03
CA LEU A 495 -28.48 36.85 -6.93
C LEU A 495 -28.26 37.59 -5.60
N GLU A 496 -27.03 38.01 -5.33
CA GLU A 496 -26.64 38.80 -4.16
C GLU A 496 -27.25 40.21 -4.17
N GLU A 497 -27.29 40.88 -5.33
CA GLU A 497 -28.00 42.15 -5.53
C GLU A 497 -29.51 42.01 -5.29
N ILE A 498 -30.15 40.95 -5.81
CA ILE A 498 -31.58 40.70 -5.59
C ILE A 498 -31.88 40.35 -4.12
N ALA A 499 -30.97 39.64 -3.46
CA ALA A 499 -31.04 39.36 -2.02
C ALA A 499 -30.96 40.65 -1.19
N THR A 500 -29.94 41.46 -1.39
CA THR A 500 -29.71 42.71 -0.65
C THR A 500 -30.80 43.74 -0.92
N GLN A 501 -31.30 43.86 -2.15
CA GLN A 501 -32.46 44.72 -2.46
C GLN A 501 -33.74 44.27 -1.74
N LYS A 502 -33.98 42.95 -1.61
CA LYS A 502 -35.11 42.42 -0.82
C LYS A 502 -34.90 42.56 0.70
N ALA A 503 -33.67 42.55 1.18
CA ALA A 503 -33.36 42.83 2.58
C ALA A 503 -33.57 44.32 2.92
N ALA A 504 -33.30 45.22 1.98
CA ALA A 504 -33.46 46.67 2.15
C ALA A 504 -34.90 47.19 1.92
N SER A 505 -35.82 46.37 1.41
CA SER A 505 -37.19 46.78 1.04
C SER A 505 -38.27 46.16 1.93
N ASP A 506 -38.22 46.48 3.23
CA ASP A 506 -39.33 46.27 4.17
C ASP A 506 -40.47 47.28 3.93
N ALA A 507 -41.05 47.21 2.73
CA ALA A 507 -42.17 48.03 2.26
C ALA A 507 -43.34 47.12 1.85
N MET A 508 -44.29 46.91 2.76
CA MET A 508 -45.52 46.18 2.46
C MET A 508 -46.43 47.00 1.53
N VAL A 509 -46.25 46.83 0.22
CA VAL A 509 -47.05 47.51 -0.82
C VAL A 509 -47.78 46.48 -1.68
N VAL A 510 -49.11 46.49 -1.61
CA VAL A 510 -49.98 45.71 -2.49
C VAL A 510 -50.17 46.45 -3.80
N ALA A 511 -49.64 45.92 -4.91
CA ALA A 511 -49.81 46.44 -6.26
C ALA A 511 -50.03 45.29 -7.27
N PRO A 512 -50.74 45.52 -8.40
CA PRO A 512 -51.47 44.45 -9.09
C PRO A 512 -50.64 43.59 -10.04
N ARG A 513 -51.11 42.35 -10.24
CA ARG A 513 -50.59 41.38 -11.23
C ARG A 513 -50.57 41.97 -12.65
N LYS A 514 -49.39 42.12 -13.24
CA LYS A 514 -49.17 41.93 -14.68
C LYS A 514 -48.02 40.94 -14.87
N ALA A 515 -48.20 39.98 -15.77
CA ALA A 515 -47.28 38.85 -15.91
C ALA A 515 -46.01 39.26 -16.66
N LEU A 516 -44.85 39.08 -16.02
CA LEU A 516 -43.65 38.72 -16.78
C LEU A 516 -43.74 37.22 -17.07
N THR A 517 -44.01 36.89 -18.33
CA THR A 517 -43.86 35.52 -18.84
C THR A 517 -42.38 35.15 -18.84
N CYS A 518 -41.93 34.49 -17.77
CA CYS A 518 -40.64 33.80 -17.81
C CYS A 518 -40.77 32.64 -18.81
N SER A 519 -40.14 32.75 -19.97
CA SER A 519 -40.06 31.66 -20.94
C SER A 519 -39.26 30.48 -20.36
N ALA A 520 -39.46 29.29 -20.92
CA ALA A 520 -39.01 28.02 -20.32
C ALA A 520 -37.49 27.83 -20.14
N SER A 521 -36.67 28.81 -20.55
CA SER A 521 -35.20 28.81 -20.39
C SER A 521 -34.73 28.78 -18.93
N ALA A 522 -35.53 29.25 -17.97
CA ALA A 522 -35.15 29.24 -16.55
C ALA A 522 -35.20 27.85 -15.91
N VAL A 523 -36.23 27.05 -16.22
CA VAL A 523 -36.34 25.66 -15.75
C VAL A 523 -35.29 24.80 -16.44
N LEU A 524 -35.06 25.00 -17.75
CA LEU A 524 -33.99 24.32 -18.47
C LEU A 524 -32.60 24.56 -17.90
N LEU A 525 -32.31 25.68 -17.21
CA LEU A 525 -30.98 25.89 -16.62
C LEU A 525 -30.74 25.03 -15.36
N VAL A 526 -31.78 24.77 -14.57
CA VAL A 526 -31.70 23.85 -13.42
C VAL A 526 -31.80 22.40 -13.89
N GLU A 527 -32.70 22.10 -14.83
CA GLU A 527 -32.81 20.75 -15.37
C GLU A 527 -31.63 20.37 -16.25
N VAL A 528 -30.96 21.27 -17.00
CA VAL A 528 -29.72 20.94 -17.73
C VAL A 528 -28.52 20.85 -16.81
N THR A 529 -28.43 21.58 -15.69
CA THR A 529 -27.33 21.35 -14.73
C THR A 529 -27.51 20.03 -13.99
N VAL A 530 -28.72 19.72 -13.51
CA VAL A 530 -29.04 18.42 -12.89
C VAL A 530 -28.97 17.28 -13.91
N ALA A 531 -29.46 17.45 -15.14
CA ALA A 531 -29.42 16.44 -16.19
C ALA A 531 -28.05 16.32 -16.87
N SER A 532 -27.19 17.33 -16.85
CA SER A 532 -25.79 17.18 -17.31
C SER A 532 -24.98 16.40 -16.29
N LEU A 533 -25.14 16.68 -14.98
CA LEU A 533 -24.59 15.82 -13.93
C LEU A 533 -25.15 14.39 -14.03
N ARG A 534 -26.48 14.26 -14.12
CA ARG A 534 -27.16 12.96 -14.26
C ARG A 534 -26.74 12.23 -15.53
N SER A 535 -26.58 12.90 -16.67
CA SER A 535 -26.12 12.29 -17.92
C SER A 535 -24.65 11.89 -17.87
N VAL A 536 -23.77 12.67 -17.23
CA VAL A 536 -22.36 12.29 -17.06
C VAL A 536 -22.23 11.01 -16.24
N TYR A 537 -23.09 10.80 -15.23
CA TYR A 537 -23.08 9.59 -14.42
C TYR A 537 -23.97 8.44 -14.97
N GLU A 538 -25.16 8.68 -15.52
CA GLU A 538 -26.01 7.64 -16.12
C GLU A 538 -25.42 7.10 -17.44
N VAL A 539 -24.78 7.93 -18.28
CA VAL A 539 -24.06 7.43 -19.47
C VAL A 539 -22.83 6.61 -19.04
N SER A 540 -22.14 7.02 -17.97
CA SER A 540 -21.05 6.22 -17.38
C SER A 540 -21.56 4.88 -16.80
N PHE A 541 -22.77 4.84 -16.26
CA PHE A 541 -23.36 3.62 -15.67
C PHE A 541 -23.93 2.66 -16.72
N LEU A 542 -24.60 3.18 -17.75
CA LEU A 542 -25.18 2.38 -18.84
C LEU A 542 -24.13 1.85 -19.82
N LEU A 543 -22.99 2.52 -19.98
CA LEU A 543 -21.86 1.99 -20.77
C LEU A 543 -21.04 0.91 -20.04
N LEU A 544 -21.30 0.64 -18.76
CA LEU A 544 -20.63 -0.43 -18.00
C LEU A 544 -21.35 -1.79 -18.06
N PHE A 545 -22.59 -1.87 -18.54
CA PHE A 545 -23.37 -3.12 -18.60
C PHE A 545 -24.31 -3.24 -19.82
N PRO A 546 -23.88 -3.92 -20.90
CA PRO A 546 -24.76 -4.34 -21.99
C PRO A 546 -25.19 -5.82 -21.82
N GLY A 547 -26.32 -6.08 -21.16
CA GLY A 547 -26.88 -7.45 -21.05
C GLY A 547 -28.11 -7.52 -20.12
N PRO A 548 -29.14 -8.34 -20.43
CA PRO A 548 -30.44 -8.22 -19.78
C PRO A 548 -30.61 -9.06 -18.51
N CYS A 549 -31.05 -8.41 -17.44
CA CYS A 549 -31.79 -9.00 -16.32
C CYS A 549 -32.92 -8.04 -15.91
N LEU A 550 -33.93 -7.93 -16.77
CA LEU A 550 -35.27 -7.61 -16.27
C LEU A 550 -35.79 -8.81 -15.45
N ASP A 551 -36.81 -8.57 -14.63
CA ASP A 551 -37.50 -9.57 -13.78
C ASP A 551 -36.78 -10.01 -12.50
N PHE A 552 -36.47 -9.05 -11.61
CA PHE A 552 -37.00 -9.07 -10.23
C PHE A 552 -36.91 -7.69 -9.54
N ALA A 553 -37.56 -7.56 -8.37
CA ALA A 553 -37.48 -6.41 -7.45
C ALA A 553 -37.96 -5.03 -8.00
N THR A 554 -39.23 -4.96 -8.41
CA THR A 554 -39.99 -3.72 -8.21
C THR A 554 -40.39 -3.57 -6.73
N SER A 555 -40.54 -2.31 -6.29
CA SER A 555 -40.98 -1.88 -4.94
C SER A 555 -39.95 -1.86 -3.80
N THR A 556 -40.17 -0.91 -2.87
CA THR A 556 -39.58 -0.78 -1.52
C THR A 556 -38.05 -0.75 -1.36
N CYS A 557 -37.34 0.21 -1.99
CA CYS A 557 -36.15 0.82 -1.36
C CYS A 557 -35.74 2.17 -2.01
N PHE A 558 -36.49 3.26 -1.76
CA PHE A 558 -36.26 4.56 -2.40
C PHE A 558 -36.39 5.75 -1.43
N ASN A 559 -35.75 5.68 -0.25
CA ASN A 559 -35.84 6.73 0.79
C ASN A 559 -34.56 6.94 1.64
N SER A 560 -33.39 6.43 1.21
CA SER A 560 -32.15 6.43 2.02
C SER A 560 -30.90 7.00 1.30
N TRP A 561 -31.06 7.63 0.14
CA TRP A 561 -29.95 8.26 -0.60
C TRP A 561 -29.41 9.60 -0.04
N PRO A 562 -30.18 10.49 0.63
CA PRO A 562 -29.66 11.78 1.07
C PRO A 562 -28.41 11.70 1.97
N CYS A 563 -28.36 10.74 2.89
CA CYS A 563 -27.31 10.61 3.90
C CYS A 563 -25.92 10.27 3.32
N VAL A 564 -25.86 9.59 2.17
CA VAL A 564 -24.58 9.17 1.56
C VAL A 564 -23.90 10.34 0.85
N ILE A 565 -24.69 11.24 0.25
CA ILE A 565 -24.18 12.44 -0.43
C ILE A 565 -23.65 13.45 0.59
N THR A 566 -24.38 13.70 1.68
CA THR A 566 -23.88 14.54 2.78
C THR A 566 -22.61 13.96 3.40
N SER A 567 -22.56 12.63 3.62
CA SER A 567 -21.35 11.97 4.12
C SER A 567 -20.15 12.15 3.18
N SER A 568 -20.37 12.05 1.86
CA SER A 568 -19.29 12.15 0.87
C SER A 568 -18.73 13.56 0.78
N ILE A 569 -19.59 14.58 0.87
CA ILE A 569 -19.19 16.00 0.90
C ILE A 569 -18.47 16.34 2.21
N SER A 570 -18.97 15.85 3.36
CA SER A 570 -18.29 16.04 4.66
C SER A 570 -16.91 15.38 4.70
N VAL A 571 -16.76 14.17 4.14
CA VAL A 571 -15.46 13.50 4.02
C VAL A 571 -14.52 14.25 3.07
N ALA A 572 -15.02 14.79 1.96
CA ALA A 572 -14.22 15.61 1.05
C ALA A 572 -13.71 16.90 1.72
N ALA A 573 -14.55 17.58 2.52
CA ALA A 573 -14.16 18.75 3.29
C ALA A 573 -13.11 18.42 4.36
N LEU A 574 -13.37 17.41 5.22
CA LEU A 574 -12.44 16.94 6.25
C LEU A 574 -11.08 16.54 5.68
N LYS A 575 -11.06 15.91 4.50
CA LYS A 575 -9.86 15.49 3.79
C LYS A 575 -9.05 16.67 3.23
N LEU A 576 -9.73 17.68 2.67
CA LEU A 576 -9.13 18.95 2.28
C LEU A 576 -8.50 19.68 3.47
N ASP A 577 -9.06 19.55 4.67
CA ASP A 577 -8.50 20.14 5.88
C ASP A 577 -7.37 19.29 6.51
N LEU A 578 -7.36 17.97 6.30
CA LEU A 578 -6.28 17.07 6.73
C LEU A 578 -5.00 17.25 5.88
N GLU A 579 -5.14 17.41 4.56
CA GLU A 579 -3.99 17.75 3.68
C GLU A 579 -3.43 19.14 4.03
N LYS A 580 -4.31 20.12 4.30
CA LYS A 580 -3.92 21.44 4.86
C LYS A 580 -3.31 21.36 6.27
N MET A 581 -3.44 20.26 7.00
CA MET A 581 -2.87 20.08 8.35
C MET A 581 -1.40 19.65 8.25
N MET A 582 -1.09 18.51 7.62
CA MET A 582 0.28 18.00 7.51
C MET A 582 1.20 19.00 6.80
N VAL A 583 0.68 19.69 5.77
CA VAL A 583 1.40 20.75 5.07
C VAL A 583 1.66 21.95 5.98
N ALA A 584 0.70 22.35 6.83
CA ALA A 584 0.89 23.48 7.74
C ALA A 584 1.86 23.17 8.89
N GLU A 585 1.83 21.95 9.43
CA GLU A 585 2.76 21.54 10.50
C GLU A 585 4.21 21.50 9.99
N ARG A 586 4.45 20.87 8.82
CA ARG A 586 5.77 20.90 8.17
C ARG A 586 6.18 22.30 7.72
N ALA A 587 5.24 23.12 7.24
CA ALA A 587 5.51 24.51 6.86
C ALA A 587 5.82 25.41 8.07
N LEU A 588 5.30 25.11 9.26
CA LEU A 588 5.63 25.79 10.52
C LEU A 588 6.95 25.28 11.14
N TYR A 589 7.28 24.00 10.97
CA TYR A 589 8.55 23.45 11.45
C TYR A 589 9.78 24.07 10.77
N LEU A 590 9.64 24.54 9.53
CA LEU A 590 10.67 25.29 8.79
C LEU A 590 11.06 26.64 9.45
N TRP A 591 10.28 27.14 10.42
CA TRP A 591 10.57 28.39 11.13
C TRP A 591 11.47 28.19 12.35
N ASN A 592 11.63 26.95 12.84
CA ASN A 592 12.61 26.59 13.87
C ASN A 592 14.03 26.41 13.27
N ASN A 593 14.34 27.12 12.18
CA ASN A 593 15.62 27.03 11.47
C ASN A 593 16.20 28.43 11.27
N ASP A 594 17.28 28.72 12.00
CA ASP A 594 17.93 30.03 12.06
C ASP A 594 18.26 30.61 10.67
N HIS A 595 18.61 29.76 9.69
CA HIS A 595 18.94 30.20 8.33
C HIS A 595 17.69 30.68 7.57
N ILE A 596 16.54 30.04 7.78
CA ILE A 596 15.25 30.44 7.20
C ILE A 596 14.72 31.69 7.92
N GLU A 597 14.84 31.73 9.25
CA GLU A 597 14.45 32.91 10.05
C GLU A 597 15.20 34.16 9.58
N ASN A 598 16.53 34.08 9.45
CA ASN A 598 17.35 35.21 8.96
C ASN A 598 16.97 35.64 7.53
N LEU A 599 16.68 34.69 6.62
CA LEU A 599 16.20 35.00 5.27
C LEU A 599 14.82 35.67 5.24
N ILE A 600 13.99 35.45 6.25
CA ILE A 600 12.66 36.07 6.40
C ILE A 600 12.79 37.43 7.08
N ARG A 601 13.64 37.60 8.11
CA ARG A 601 13.94 38.91 8.72
C ARG A 601 14.43 39.93 7.69
N GLN A 602 15.26 39.50 6.73
CA GLN A 602 15.72 40.33 5.60
C GLN A 602 14.62 40.74 4.60
N ASN A 603 13.44 40.10 4.62
CA ASN A 603 12.37 40.26 3.63
C ASN A 603 10.98 40.45 4.28
N SER A 604 10.93 40.86 5.56
CA SER A 604 9.70 40.93 6.37
C SER A 604 8.59 41.73 5.67
N LYS A 605 8.93 42.92 5.15
CA LYS A 605 8.01 43.89 4.52
C LYS A 605 7.27 43.36 3.30
N ALA A 606 7.83 42.36 2.60
CA ALA A 606 7.18 41.72 1.45
C ALA A 606 6.47 40.41 1.78
N ARG A 607 6.89 39.71 2.86
CA ARG A 607 6.39 38.37 3.21
C ARG A 607 5.32 38.38 4.30
N LEU A 608 5.42 39.28 5.27
CA LEU A 608 4.49 39.32 6.40
C LEU A 608 3.04 39.57 5.95
N PRO A 609 2.71 40.59 5.11
CA PRO A 609 1.32 40.84 4.71
C PRO A 609 0.66 39.68 3.96
N VAL A 610 1.45 38.84 3.27
CA VAL A 610 0.96 37.68 2.51
C VAL A 610 0.69 36.48 3.43
N ILE A 611 1.51 36.28 4.47
CA ILE A 611 1.42 35.12 5.37
C ILE A 611 0.50 35.40 6.56
N PHE A 612 0.45 36.64 7.05
CA PHE A 612 -0.28 37.06 8.25
C PHE A 612 -1.76 36.63 8.26
N PRO A 613 -2.55 36.75 7.17
CA PRO A 613 -3.97 36.34 7.18
C PRO A 613 -4.17 34.83 7.32
N ALA A 614 -3.20 34.01 6.91
CA ALA A 614 -3.21 32.57 7.15
C ALA A 614 -2.72 32.22 8.56
N LEU A 615 -1.72 32.97 9.06
CA LEU A 615 -1.17 32.83 10.41
C LEU A 615 -2.25 33.10 11.47
N GLU A 616 -3.00 34.19 11.38
CA GLU A 616 -4.08 34.51 12.35
C GLU A 616 -5.25 33.53 12.26
N LYS A 617 -5.73 33.21 11.05
CA LYS A 617 -6.89 32.31 10.87
C LYS A 617 -6.61 30.89 11.37
N LYS A 618 -5.36 30.41 11.30
CA LYS A 618 -4.99 29.15 11.95
C LYS A 618 -4.68 29.35 13.44
N GLY A 619 -3.95 30.39 13.83
CA GLY A 619 -3.55 30.62 15.22
C GLY A 619 -4.69 30.67 16.22
N ARG A 620 -5.82 31.28 15.85
CA ARG A 620 -6.95 31.51 16.79
C ARG A 620 -7.83 30.28 17.07
N ASN A 621 -7.90 29.30 16.17
CA ASN A 621 -8.89 28.20 16.24
C ASN A 621 -8.41 26.82 15.72
N HIS A 622 -7.11 26.60 15.50
CA HIS A 622 -6.62 25.27 15.08
C HIS A 622 -6.76 24.24 16.21
N TRP A 623 -7.22 23.02 15.90
CA TRP A 623 -7.51 21.99 16.92
C TRP A 623 -6.27 21.24 17.43
N ASN A 624 -5.18 21.18 16.66
CA ASN A 624 -3.90 20.62 17.09
C ASN A 624 -3.07 21.69 17.87
N GLN A 625 -2.74 21.39 19.13
CA GLN A 625 -1.98 22.24 20.05
C GLN A 625 -0.52 22.51 19.62
N VAL A 626 0.13 21.58 18.92
CA VAL A 626 1.50 21.78 18.40
C VAL A 626 1.50 22.88 17.34
N VAL A 627 0.51 22.84 16.44
CA VAL A 627 0.31 23.88 15.42
C VAL A 627 -0.03 25.24 16.06
N GLN A 628 -0.83 25.28 17.13
CA GLN A 628 -1.05 26.51 17.89
C GLN A 628 0.26 27.07 18.47
N SER A 629 1.04 26.22 19.16
CA SER A 629 2.32 26.59 19.79
C SER A 629 3.34 27.14 18.78
N LEU A 630 3.54 26.44 17.66
CA LEU A 630 4.41 26.90 16.58
C LEU A 630 3.89 28.21 15.94
N THR A 631 2.57 28.36 15.78
CA THR A 631 1.98 29.61 15.25
C THR A 631 2.21 30.79 16.20
N VAL A 632 2.11 30.59 17.52
CA VAL A 632 2.42 31.62 18.53
C VAL A 632 3.91 31.99 18.49
N ASN A 633 4.81 31.02 18.34
CA ASN A 633 6.25 31.29 18.20
C ASN A 633 6.56 32.11 16.93
N VAL A 634 6.00 31.73 15.77
CA VAL A 634 6.17 32.47 14.51
C VAL A 634 5.57 33.88 14.61
N ARG A 635 4.39 34.02 15.23
CA ARG A 635 3.76 35.33 15.50
C ARG A 635 4.67 36.21 16.36
N LYS A 636 5.30 35.64 17.39
CA LYS A 636 6.25 36.36 18.25
C LYS A 636 7.51 36.77 17.48
N ILE A 637 8.12 35.88 16.69
CA ILE A 637 9.31 36.20 15.88
C ILE A 637 9.07 37.42 14.98
N PHE A 638 7.89 37.54 14.37
CA PHE A 638 7.55 38.72 13.58
C PHE A 638 7.32 39.99 14.41
N ALA A 639 6.57 39.89 15.52
CA ALA A 639 6.35 41.03 16.42
C ALA A 639 7.67 41.56 17.02
N ASP A 640 8.60 40.67 17.36
CA ASP A 640 9.96 40.99 17.83
C ASP A 640 10.90 41.45 16.69
N THR A 641 10.46 41.46 15.43
CA THR A 641 11.27 41.88 14.25
C THR A 641 10.89 43.25 13.70
N ASP A 642 9.59 43.50 13.52
CA ASP A 642 9.06 44.75 12.94
C ASP A 642 7.67 45.05 13.56
N PRO A 643 7.62 45.65 14.77
CA PRO A 643 6.38 45.81 15.53
C PRO A 643 5.32 46.65 14.81
N ASP A 644 5.76 47.72 14.13
CA ASP A 644 4.85 48.66 13.45
C ASP A 644 4.18 47.98 12.24
N LEU A 645 4.95 47.23 11.44
CA LEU A 645 4.41 46.42 10.34
C LEU A 645 3.49 45.30 10.85
N PHE A 646 3.82 44.71 12.01
CA PHE A 646 3.01 43.66 12.62
C PHE A 646 1.63 44.19 13.05
N GLU A 647 1.57 45.34 13.71
CA GLU A 647 0.31 45.99 14.09
C GLU A 647 -0.47 46.51 12.87
N GLU A 648 0.19 47.03 11.83
CA GLU A 648 -0.48 47.39 10.57
C GLU A 648 -1.17 46.17 9.94
N CYS A 649 -0.45 45.03 9.86
CA CYS A 649 -1.04 43.77 9.39
C CYS A 649 -2.17 43.27 10.28
N LEU A 650 -2.08 43.46 11.61
CA LEU A 650 -3.12 43.08 12.57
C LEU A 650 -4.39 43.91 12.39
N HIS A 651 -4.26 45.22 12.24
CA HIS A 651 -5.38 46.12 11.99
C HIS A 651 -6.06 45.82 10.65
N GLN A 652 -5.29 45.70 9.56
CA GLN A 652 -5.82 45.32 8.25
C GLN A 652 -6.50 43.95 8.29
N PHE A 653 -5.97 42.98 9.05
CA PHE A 653 -6.61 41.68 9.21
C PHE A 653 -7.95 41.79 9.94
N GLN A 654 -8.02 42.50 11.08
CA GLN A 654 -9.25 42.69 11.86
C GLN A 654 -10.33 43.43 11.05
N GLU A 655 -9.96 44.46 10.28
CA GLU A 655 -10.90 45.19 9.44
C GLU A 655 -11.49 44.31 8.32
N ASN A 656 -10.69 43.43 7.72
CA ASN A 656 -11.14 42.46 6.72
C ASN A 656 -11.96 41.31 7.33
N GLU A 657 -11.65 40.90 8.56
CA GLU A 657 -12.41 39.89 9.31
C GLU A 657 -13.80 40.43 9.69
N ALA A 658 -13.89 41.66 10.20
CA ALA A 658 -15.15 42.32 10.49
C ALA A 658 -16.05 42.48 9.25
N LYS A 659 -15.48 42.90 8.11
CA LYS A 659 -16.21 42.98 6.83
C LYS A 659 -16.70 41.62 6.35
N ALA A 660 -15.93 40.55 6.56
CA ALA A 660 -16.32 39.19 6.19
C ALA A 660 -17.42 38.63 7.11
N GLU A 661 -17.40 38.94 8.40
CA GLU A 661 -18.46 38.56 9.36
C GLU A 661 -19.76 39.35 9.10
N GLU A 662 -19.66 40.64 8.77
CA GLU A 662 -20.80 41.47 8.33
C GLU A 662 -21.41 40.93 7.02
N PHE A 663 -20.57 40.47 6.08
CA PHE A 663 -21.02 39.81 4.86
C PHE A 663 -21.71 38.46 5.14
N LYS A 664 -21.10 37.61 5.98
CA LYS A 664 -21.64 36.30 6.37
C LYS A 664 -22.98 36.41 7.09
N THR A 665 -23.11 37.34 8.03
CA THR A 665 -24.38 37.57 8.76
C THR A 665 -25.48 38.09 7.84
N LYS A 666 -25.17 38.97 6.86
CA LYS A 666 -26.11 39.36 5.79
C LYS A 666 -26.52 38.16 4.92
N GLN A 667 -25.58 37.27 4.59
CA GLN A 667 -25.85 36.06 3.81
C GLN A 667 -26.74 35.04 4.56
N GLU A 668 -26.46 34.78 5.84
CA GLU A 668 -27.27 33.88 6.69
C GLU A 668 -28.68 34.44 6.95
N ALA A 669 -28.81 35.76 7.19
CA ALA A 669 -30.11 36.42 7.34
C ALA A 669 -30.93 36.36 6.03
N THR A 670 -30.27 36.55 4.89
CA THR A 670 -30.87 36.36 3.56
C THR A 670 -31.37 34.92 3.39
N TRP A 671 -30.55 33.93 3.75
CA TRP A 671 -30.89 32.52 3.55
C TRP A 671 -32.12 32.10 4.35
N LYS A 672 -32.19 32.45 5.64
CA LYS A 672 -33.38 32.20 6.47
C LYS A 672 -34.63 32.86 5.90
N ARG A 673 -34.54 34.12 5.42
CA ARG A 673 -35.65 34.83 4.79
C ARG A 673 -36.12 34.15 3.48
N LEU A 674 -35.22 33.49 2.74
CA LEU A 674 -35.57 32.67 1.57
C LEU A 674 -36.24 31.35 1.96
N GLU A 675 -35.79 30.69 3.04
CA GLU A 675 -36.40 29.46 3.56
C GLU A 675 -37.83 29.71 4.07
N GLU A 676 -38.08 30.81 4.78
CA GLU A 676 -39.43 31.23 5.21
C GLU A 676 -40.36 31.53 4.00
N ILE A 677 -39.83 32.18 2.96
CA ILE A 677 -40.57 32.46 1.72
C ILE A 677 -40.85 31.18 0.90
N ALA A 678 -40.01 30.15 1.04
CA ALA A 678 -40.25 28.83 0.45
C ALA A 678 -41.31 28.05 1.24
N ALA A 679 -41.18 28.00 2.58
CA ALA A 679 -42.10 27.30 3.46
C ALA A 679 -43.54 27.86 3.38
N THR A 680 -43.69 29.18 3.37
CA THR A 680 -45.01 29.84 3.23
C THR A 680 -45.68 29.55 1.89
N LYS A 681 -44.91 29.39 0.80
CA LYS A 681 -45.45 29.00 -0.52
C LYS A 681 -45.81 27.52 -0.63
N ALA A 682 -45.16 26.65 0.13
CA ALA A 682 -45.51 25.23 0.17
C ALA A 682 -46.89 24.97 0.82
N ALA A 683 -47.37 25.89 1.65
CA ALA A 683 -48.64 25.75 2.39
C ALA A 683 -49.90 26.12 1.59
N SER A 684 -49.80 26.93 0.53
CA SER A 684 -50.96 27.51 -0.18
C SER A 684 -51.37 26.70 -1.42
N SER A 685 -51.80 25.44 -1.21
CA SER A 685 -52.10 24.51 -2.30
C SER A 685 -53.34 24.91 -3.14
N GLU A 686 -53.12 25.38 -4.37
CA GLU A 686 -54.17 25.57 -5.40
C GLU A 686 -53.78 24.85 -6.70
N ALA A 687 -54.80 24.35 -7.42
CA ALA A 687 -54.62 23.46 -8.57
C ALA A 687 -54.54 24.19 -9.93
N VAL A 688 -53.88 23.54 -10.90
CA VAL A 688 -53.65 24.08 -12.26
C VAL A 688 -54.57 23.40 -13.29
N LEU A 689 -55.19 24.20 -14.16
CA LEU A 689 -55.87 23.73 -15.38
C LEU A 689 -55.25 24.40 -16.62
N VAL A 690 -55.08 23.63 -17.70
CA VAL A 690 -54.36 24.04 -18.92
C VAL A 690 -55.25 23.91 -20.15
N PRO A 691 -55.53 25.03 -20.86
CA PRO A 691 -56.03 25.01 -22.24
C PRO A 691 -54.91 24.83 -23.27
N ARG A 692 -55.28 24.31 -24.45
CA ARG A 692 -54.36 23.86 -25.52
C ARG A 692 -54.16 24.93 -26.61
N ALA A 693 -52.98 24.95 -27.24
CA ALA A 693 -52.61 25.97 -28.23
C ALA A 693 -53.22 25.75 -29.64
N ILE A 694 -53.29 26.84 -30.42
CA ILE A 694 -53.32 26.90 -31.90
C ILE A 694 -52.61 28.21 -32.35
N PRO A 695 -51.89 28.27 -33.49
CA PRO A 695 -51.00 29.38 -33.83
C PRO A 695 -51.45 30.27 -35.01
N THR A 696 -51.02 31.53 -35.06
CA THR A 696 -51.17 32.42 -36.24
C THR A 696 -50.00 33.39 -36.44
N SER A 697 -49.34 33.25 -37.60
CA SER A 697 -48.80 34.29 -38.51
C SER A 697 -48.00 35.52 -38.00
N THR A 698 -46.88 35.75 -38.70
CA THR A 698 -46.26 37.08 -38.91
C THR A 698 -47.23 38.08 -39.57
N PRO A 699 -46.94 39.39 -39.52
CA PRO A 699 -46.26 39.98 -40.69
C PRO A 699 -45.12 40.96 -40.34
N SER A 700 -44.38 41.35 -41.37
CA SER A 700 -43.30 42.34 -41.36
C SER A 700 -43.79 43.77 -41.52
N SER A 701 -43.04 44.73 -40.97
CA SER A 701 -42.85 46.10 -41.51
C SER A 701 -41.48 46.60 -41.06
#